data_AF-A0AAD5TRW6-F1
#
_entry.id   AF-A0AAD5TRW6-F1
#
_cell.length_a   1.000
_cell.length_b   1.000
_cell.length_c   1.000
_cell.angle_alpha   90.00
_cell.angle_beta   90.00
_cell.angle_gamma   90.00
#
_symmetry.space_group_name_H-M   'P 1'
#
loop_
_entity.id
_entity.type
_entity.pdbx_description
1 polymer ?
#
loop_
_entity_poly.entity_id
_entity_poly.type
_entity_poly.pdbx_seq_one_letter_code
_entity_poly.pdbx_strand_id
1 'polypeptide(L)'
;MSDFRLFSDQQLRPQSMDELLHARHMSTTNSAYYGGGGESSVNGGESSDHESTLVDPDSDNEHTDDDLSNIVVVNSPDRHPVTVVSPGELKVLPKPSEETKVENTYPQYHTGELLDPVEAEKQQAKLAAQAAIAKDAVTPQAGGAATPRRAPVDRTTWIDGLRGVASLMIFTHHFGDNTFAESHPDTLKWGTPMSIVRNGQLAVALFFLLSGRVLTFGFLRGRNKGVVRWRSLASAIFRRTIRLALPIMVLAFMQQQICKSGATDVAIQTGKFLASTLSRPRWCEISSSGDFVSFFIRVLTSPDHTEVLAHGSSLWSMYDQFWGSVYVYILSCFIVMMSARRYFLYFFLVCCLFFASSPNMLFVLGLLLSDLAASGLTKRLLSSQPFYVVMSIQAVFLFTALTLVIAGNFADTLDSFFTNHTILQTTGVLGYPLANMWPEITRFSYWMIAFCMLTYVELSYAAQWFFSARIFVFLGNITFGTYVIQMTVIYSIMPRFVNHFESAGWSYWNNITFTYILCLLITWALGWVFYHTVDKGALNLARWMWNELFEKGTTRIADLPAKSAMGIVGMAKTYPGQFAGWTKRKGVGFVAGCKKVNWFVRNWRTPTVRDRTVMSPADLAVRPEELRSTFWTYDLSGDKEAMHTAWLLRLNGFMWPVHMIGIPGLAALWFFENPIGPWSYDVLTFGSLWRVLWCLSVPYCIITYIGFCTPRIAYSKETMDKRPVKRDTIRNLYIVIVTQGSNEEAVRRGYNRMKPLERLHESVRVVVLTDAPYVYPELDNVVCPADYKSPLGIAKHKARALDYFRHSQGLSRYDWILHMDEESTIDGESLRRCFDFIRYTDHDFGQGVIMYDAYKYWSNWFFSVADGIRVGDDLARFNFQFTTVKRPVFGVHGSFLMTSGEVENENTWDFGTLAEDFEFSQSAWKKGFTCGAIHGIVREQSPGGVRDFMKQRRRWYMGIREINGMYYLPELAIKLWTIGIFCLVATLVNIPFSFLVDGAPSPLWIVICSNFCFANFYWLYLWGLIFQELDFGTKWYMIPVHFIAAIFIQPFASVAEGIAVMWALGSENTGKFEVIKK
;
A
#
# COMPACT_ATOMS: atom_id res chain seq x y z
N MET A 1 -33.71 -21.83 49.26
CA MET A 1 -34.93 -21.25 48.65
C MET A 1 -34.80 -21.45 47.16
N SER A 2 -35.11 -22.65 46.66
CA SER A 2 -36.42 -23.04 46.07
C SER A 2 -36.64 -22.21 44.79
N ASP A 3 -36.46 -22.73 43.57
CA ASP A 3 -37.24 -23.83 43.00
C ASP A 3 -36.69 -24.36 41.66
N PHE A 4 -37.02 -25.63 41.46
CA PHE A 4 -36.89 -26.51 40.29
C PHE A 4 -37.64 -25.96 39.03
N ARG A 5 -37.42 -26.41 37.78
CA ARG A 5 -37.72 -27.76 37.25
C ARG A 5 -37.12 -28.02 35.85
N LEU A 6 -36.61 -29.24 35.69
CA LEU A 6 -36.55 -30.01 34.44
C LEU A 6 -37.97 -30.44 34.00
N PHE A 7 -38.20 -30.54 32.69
CA PHE A 7 -39.18 -31.47 32.13
C PHE A 7 -38.66 -32.15 30.86
N SER A 8 -39.08 -33.40 30.73
CA SER A 8 -38.58 -34.51 29.93
C SER A 8 -39.28 -34.68 28.58
N ASP A 9 -38.70 -35.59 27.78
CA ASP A 9 -39.25 -36.27 26.61
C ASP A 9 -40.72 -36.72 26.73
N GLN A 10 -41.51 -36.55 25.65
CA GLN A 10 -42.17 -37.67 24.95
C GLN A 10 -42.99 -37.26 23.69
N GLN A 11 -42.83 -38.08 22.64
CA GLN A 11 -43.83 -38.55 21.64
C GLN A 11 -44.13 -37.78 20.33
N LEU A 12 -43.42 -38.20 19.27
CA LEU A 12 -43.89 -38.89 18.04
C LEU A 12 -45.21 -38.46 17.33
N ARG A 13 -45.11 -38.03 16.04
CA ARG A 13 -45.52 -38.81 14.84
C ARG A 13 -45.21 -38.08 13.50
N PRO A 14 -45.06 -38.83 12.38
CA PRO A 14 -44.63 -38.31 11.07
C PRO A 14 -45.84 -37.90 10.20
N GLN A 15 -45.74 -36.80 9.46
CA GLN A 15 -46.69 -36.47 8.40
C GLN A 15 -46.10 -36.83 7.02
N SER A 16 -46.96 -37.45 6.20
CA SER A 16 -46.71 -38.13 4.93
C SER A 16 -46.50 -37.18 3.75
N MET A 17 -45.79 -37.70 2.73
CA MET A 17 -45.34 -37.04 1.51
C MET A 17 -46.45 -36.60 0.53
N ASP A 18 -47.71 -36.99 0.75
CA ASP A 18 -48.80 -36.78 -0.23
C ASP A 18 -49.53 -35.43 -0.13
N GLU A 19 -49.30 -34.61 0.90
CA GLU A 19 -49.94 -33.27 1.01
C GLU A 19 -49.12 -32.14 0.36
N LEU A 20 -47.88 -32.41 -0.08
CA LEU A 20 -46.98 -31.40 -0.69
C LEU A 20 -47.07 -31.32 -2.23
N LEU A 21 -47.84 -32.19 -2.89
CA LEU A 21 -47.91 -32.25 -4.36
C LEU A 21 -49.10 -31.50 -4.99
N HIS A 22 -49.96 -30.83 -4.22
CA HIS A 22 -51.18 -30.20 -4.78
C HIS A 22 -51.27 -28.66 -4.77
N ALA A 23 -50.21 -27.93 -4.42
CA ALA A 23 -50.27 -26.45 -4.38
C ALA A 23 -49.15 -25.78 -5.20
N ARG A 24 -48.99 -26.18 -6.47
CA ARG A 24 -48.10 -25.50 -7.43
C ARG A 24 -48.81 -25.13 -8.72
N HIS A 25 -49.97 -24.49 -8.61
CA HIS A 25 -50.54 -23.63 -9.64
C HIS A 25 -51.39 -22.53 -8.99
N MET A 26 -51.26 -21.33 -9.54
CA MET A 26 -52.02 -20.08 -9.27
C MET A 26 -51.40 -19.03 -8.35
N SER A 27 -51.03 -17.95 -9.03
CA SER A 27 -51.22 -16.53 -8.69
C SER A 27 -50.43 -15.94 -7.52
N THR A 28 -49.91 -14.73 -7.76
CA THR A 28 -50.17 -13.60 -6.84
C THR A 28 -49.74 -12.29 -7.50
N THR A 29 -50.72 -11.57 -8.01
CA THR A 29 -50.78 -10.10 -8.00
C THR A 29 -51.33 -9.63 -6.65
N ASN A 30 -50.66 -8.63 -6.05
CA ASN A 30 -51.16 -7.52 -5.23
C ASN A 30 -51.78 -7.67 -3.81
N SER A 31 -51.51 -6.59 -3.04
CA SER A 31 -52.05 -6.07 -1.77
C SER A 31 -51.53 -6.73 -0.47
N ALA A 32 -50.95 -6.06 0.54
CA ALA A 32 -51.17 -4.79 1.26
C ALA A 32 -52.08 -4.90 2.50
N TYR A 33 -51.63 -4.24 3.59
CA TYR A 33 -52.26 -3.96 4.91
C TYR A 33 -52.13 -5.03 6.02
N TYR A 34 -51.88 -4.75 7.32
CA TYR A 34 -52.18 -3.57 8.16
C TYR A 34 -51.22 -3.39 9.37
N GLY A 35 -51.09 -2.13 9.84
CA GLY A 35 -50.89 -1.73 11.25
C GLY A 35 -49.56 -0.99 11.54
N GLY A 36 -49.49 0.25 12.03
CA GLY A 36 -50.49 1.23 12.48
C GLY A 36 -49.83 2.25 13.42
N GLY A 37 -50.22 3.53 13.32
CA GLY A 37 -49.85 4.65 14.21
C GLY A 37 -49.11 5.77 13.46
N GLY A 38 -49.57 7.02 13.40
CA GLY A 38 -50.72 7.71 13.99
C GLY A 38 -50.44 9.21 13.93
N GLU A 39 -51.49 9.98 13.65
CA GLU A 39 -51.64 11.44 13.79
C GLU A 39 -51.28 12.38 12.62
N SER A 40 -52.38 12.85 12.04
CA SER A 40 -52.63 13.97 11.16
C SER A 40 -52.52 15.34 11.85
N SER A 41 -52.09 16.35 11.10
CA SER A 41 -52.58 17.72 11.27
C SER A 41 -53.10 18.25 9.93
N VAL A 42 -54.07 19.15 10.06
CA VAL A 42 -55.11 19.55 9.11
C VAL A 42 -54.71 20.86 8.41
N ASN A 43 -54.90 20.97 7.09
CA ASN A 43 -55.67 22.04 6.40
C ASN A 43 -55.29 22.23 4.92
N GLY A 44 -56.33 22.21 4.06
CA GLY A 44 -56.66 23.34 3.17
C GLY A 44 -56.10 23.34 1.75
N GLY A 45 -57.01 23.41 0.76
CA GLY A 45 -56.74 24.06 -0.53
C GLY A 45 -57.31 23.35 -1.75
N GLU A 46 -58.51 23.75 -2.16
CA GLU A 46 -59.18 23.41 -3.43
C GLU A 46 -58.58 24.11 -4.67
N SER A 47 -59.09 23.67 -5.83
CA SER A 47 -59.20 24.33 -7.15
C SER A 47 -58.03 24.13 -8.11
N SER A 48 -58.18 23.99 -9.43
CA SER A 48 -59.29 23.69 -10.36
C SER A 48 -58.67 23.71 -11.77
N ASP A 49 -59.21 22.87 -12.68
CA ASP A 49 -59.39 23.08 -14.14
C ASP A 49 -58.20 23.44 -15.07
N HIS A 50 -57.98 22.61 -16.12
CA HIS A 50 -58.50 22.88 -17.48
C HIS A 50 -58.01 21.86 -18.54
N GLU A 51 -58.99 21.37 -19.33
CA GLU A 51 -59.04 21.09 -20.78
C GLU A 51 -57.76 20.72 -21.57
N SER A 52 -57.66 19.56 -22.21
CA SER A 52 -58.34 19.06 -23.44
C SER A 52 -57.88 19.71 -24.75
N THR A 53 -57.37 18.92 -25.68
CA THR A 53 -57.84 18.88 -27.09
C THR A 53 -57.26 17.69 -27.85
N LEU A 54 -58.16 17.04 -28.57
CA LEU A 54 -58.04 15.88 -29.46
C LEU A 54 -57.37 16.24 -30.80
N VAL A 55 -56.91 15.23 -31.56
CA VAL A 55 -57.36 14.89 -32.92
C VAL A 55 -56.60 13.64 -33.42
N ASP A 56 -57.39 12.65 -33.86
CA ASP A 56 -57.11 11.36 -34.54
C ASP A 56 -57.06 11.57 -36.09
N PRO A 57 -57.09 10.59 -37.03
CA PRO A 57 -56.71 9.16 -37.06
C PRO A 57 -56.02 8.74 -38.41
N ASP A 58 -56.03 7.42 -38.70
CA ASP A 58 -55.94 6.69 -40.01
C ASP A 58 -54.55 6.13 -40.42
N SER A 59 -54.39 4.92 -40.99
CA SER A 59 -55.23 3.72 -41.20
C SER A 59 -54.34 2.60 -41.79
N ASP A 60 -54.63 1.35 -41.37
CA ASP A 60 -54.82 0.10 -42.14
C ASP A 60 -53.77 -0.63 -43.02
N ASN A 61 -53.92 -1.97 -42.92
CA ASN A 61 -53.74 -3.08 -43.87
C ASN A 61 -52.36 -3.76 -44.02
N GLU A 62 -52.26 -5.08 -44.24
CA GLU A 62 -53.04 -6.32 -43.96
C GLU A 62 -52.27 -7.49 -44.63
N HIS A 63 -52.48 -8.73 -44.13
CA HIS A 63 -52.45 -10.03 -44.87
C HIS A 63 -51.07 -10.67 -45.25
N THR A 64 -50.83 -11.99 -45.24
CA THR A 64 -51.60 -13.23 -44.90
C THR A 64 -50.63 -14.44 -44.87
N ASP A 65 -51.12 -15.53 -44.26
CA ASP A 65 -50.57 -16.87 -44.03
C ASP A 65 -50.17 -17.72 -45.28
N ASP A 66 -49.35 -18.76 -45.09
CA ASP A 66 -49.75 -20.19 -45.09
C ASP A 66 -48.60 -21.21 -45.40
N ASP A 67 -48.41 -22.12 -44.44
CA ASP A 67 -48.41 -23.59 -44.51
C ASP A 67 -47.37 -24.52 -45.24
N LEU A 68 -47.08 -25.61 -44.50
CA LEU A 68 -46.87 -27.03 -44.85
C LEU A 68 -45.53 -27.60 -45.39
N SER A 69 -44.86 -28.31 -44.46
CA SER A 69 -44.40 -29.72 -44.47
C SER A 69 -43.72 -30.37 -45.69
N ASN A 70 -42.57 -31.03 -45.45
CA ASN A 70 -42.27 -32.39 -45.96
C ASN A 70 -41.09 -33.06 -45.22
N ILE A 71 -41.15 -34.39 -45.18
CA ILE A 71 -40.46 -35.37 -44.32
C ILE A 71 -39.36 -36.11 -45.12
N VAL A 72 -38.50 -36.91 -44.43
CA VAL A 72 -37.78 -38.16 -44.88
C VAL A 72 -36.32 -37.96 -45.38
N VAL A 73 -35.23 -38.68 -45.03
CA VAL A 73 -34.89 -39.86 -44.17
C VAL A 73 -33.34 -40.00 -43.99
N VAL A 74 -32.95 -40.54 -42.82
CA VAL A 74 -31.79 -41.37 -42.35
C VAL A 74 -30.61 -41.76 -43.29
N ASN A 75 -29.35 -41.60 -42.82
CA ASN A 75 -28.32 -42.68 -42.68
C ASN A 75 -26.96 -42.25 -42.06
N SER A 76 -26.69 -42.74 -40.84
CA SER A 76 -25.51 -43.47 -40.28
C SER A 76 -24.00 -43.17 -40.61
N PRO A 77 -23.05 -43.66 -39.76
CA PRO A 77 -21.83 -42.97 -39.33
C PRO A 77 -20.51 -43.58 -39.82
N ASP A 78 -19.40 -42.84 -39.71
CA ASP A 78 -18.05 -43.43 -39.75
C ASP A 78 -17.10 -42.86 -38.69
N ARG A 79 -16.53 -43.78 -37.90
CA ARG A 79 -15.42 -43.60 -36.96
C ARG A 79 -14.10 -43.81 -37.71
N HIS A 80 -13.04 -43.09 -37.33
CA HIS A 80 -11.67 -43.56 -37.55
C HIS A 80 -10.82 -43.49 -36.26
N PRO A 81 -9.87 -44.43 -36.08
CA PRO A 81 -9.37 -44.84 -34.78
C PRO A 81 -7.97 -44.31 -34.44
N VAL A 82 -7.69 -44.35 -33.14
CA VAL A 82 -6.41 -44.16 -32.45
C VAL A 82 -5.35 -45.15 -32.96
N THR A 83 -4.12 -44.68 -33.20
CA THR A 83 -2.96 -45.54 -33.45
C THR A 83 -1.89 -45.34 -32.39
N VAL A 84 -1.52 -46.46 -31.75
CA VAL A 84 -0.38 -46.63 -30.83
C VAL A 84 0.85 -47.00 -31.66
N VAL A 85 2.00 -46.38 -31.41
CA VAL A 85 3.29 -46.82 -31.99
C VAL A 85 4.32 -46.97 -30.87
N SER A 86 4.94 -48.15 -30.81
CA SER A 86 6.06 -48.49 -29.93
C SER A 86 7.42 -48.32 -30.66
N PRO A 87 8.55 -48.35 -29.93
CA PRO A 87 9.81 -47.74 -30.36
C PRO A 87 10.77 -48.72 -31.05
N GLY A 88 11.47 -48.27 -32.10
CA GLY A 88 12.63 -48.97 -32.64
C GLY A 88 13.00 -48.56 -34.06
N GLU A 89 13.97 -47.66 -34.20
CA GLU A 89 15.22 -47.86 -34.97
C GLU A 89 15.93 -46.52 -35.22
N LEU A 90 17.18 -46.46 -34.73
CA LEU A 90 18.14 -45.40 -35.00
C LEU A 90 18.58 -45.45 -36.47
N LYS A 91 18.67 -44.27 -37.12
CA LYS A 91 19.76 -43.98 -38.07
C LYS A 91 20.22 -42.52 -37.94
N VAL A 92 21.54 -42.37 -37.97
CA VAL A 92 22.32 -41.22 -37.53
C VAL A 92 22.70 -40.31 -38.72
N LEU A 93 22.43 -38.99 -38.57
CA LEU A 93 23.14 -37.74 -38.98
C LEU A 93 23.76 -37.60 -40.41
N PRO A 94 23.73 -36.38 -41.04
CA PRO A 94 24.46 -35.19 -40.52
C PRO A 94 23.83 -33.79 -40.72
N LYS A 95 24.36 -32.81 -39.98
CA LYS A 95 24.27 -31.33 -40.14
C LYS A 95 25.62 -30.81 -40.71
N PRO A 96 25.82 -29.52 -41.04
CA PRO A 96 24.93 -28.44 -41.52
C PRO A 96 25.52 -27.64 -42.73
N SER A 97 24.76 -26.75 -43.39
CA SER A 97 25.30 -25.50 -43.98
C SER A 97 24.21 -24.46 -44.31
N GLU A 98 24.50 -23.24 -43.85
CA GLU A 98 24.21 -21.88 -44.37
C GLU A 98 22.83 -21.46 -44.92
N GLU A 99 22.30 -20.45 -44.20
CA GLU A 99 21.60 -19.23 -44.65
C GLU A 99 20.82 -19.23 -45.97
N THR A 100 19.49 -19.11 -45.88
CA THR A 100 18.74 -18.21 -46.77
C THR A 100 17.44 -17.72 -46.14
N LYS A 101 17.21 -16.41 -46.19
CA LYS A 101 15.98 -15.71 -45.83
C LYS A 101 14.82 -16.18 -46.71
N VAL A 102 13.67 -16.52 -46.12
CA VAL A 102 12.37 -16.51 -46.80
C VAL A 102 11.30 -15.98 -45.85
N GLU A 103 10.49 -15.06 -46.38
CA GLU A 103 9.39 -14.35 -45.74
C GLU A 103 8.29 -15.29 -45.22
N ASN A 104 7.74 -14.95 -44.06
CA ASN A 104 6.55 -15.57 -43.50
C ASN A 104 5.31 -15.18 -44.32
N THR A 105 4.71 -16.16 -45.00
CA THR A 105 3.31 -16.14 -45.42
C THR A 105 2.52 -17.05 -44.48
N TYR A 106 1.53 -16.49 -43.78
CA TYR A 106 0.48 -17.28 -43.11
C TYR A 106 -0.81 -17.17 -43.94
N PRO A 107 -1.49 -18.29 -44.27
CA PRO A 107 -2.78 -18.26 -44.93
C PRO A 107 -3.92 -18.06 -43.91
N GLN A 108 -4.83 -17.13 -44.21
CA GLN A 108 -6.13 -17.02 -43.54
C GLN A 108 -7.17 -17.79 -44.36
N TYR A 109 -7.84 -18.76 -43.74
CA TYR A 109 -9.12 -19.28 -44.20
C TYR A 109 -10.24 -18.37 -43.69
N HIS A 110 -11.06 -17.83 -44.60
CA HIS A 110 -12.39 -17.29 -44.31
C HIS A 110 -13.42 -18.06 -45.15
N THR A 111 -14.39 -18.67 -44.46
CA THR A 111 -15.69 -19.03 -45.04
C THR A 111 -16.51 -17.76 -45.23
N GLY A 112 -17.09 -17.59 -46.41
CA GLY A 112 -17.71 -16.36 -46.87
C GLY A 112 -19.22 -16.27 -46.63
N GLU A 113 -19.68 -15.03 -46.56
CA GLU A 113 -20.98 -14.59 -47.08
C GLU A 113 -20.69 -13.46 -48.08
N LEU A 114 -21.27 -13.56 -49.28
CA LEU A 114 -21.08 -12.66 -50.41
C LEU A 114 -21.82 -11.34 -50.16
N LEU A 115 -21.07 -10.25 -49.97
CA LEU A 115 -21.56 -8.87 -50.01
C LEU A 115 -21.44 -8.33 -51.45
N ASP A 116 -22.46 -7.59 -51.87
CA ASP A 116 -22.63 -7.00 -53.20
C ASP A 116 -21.43 -6.08 -53.56
N PRO A 117 -20.74 -6.27 -54.70
CA PRO A 117 -19.49 -5.56 -55.03
C PRO A 117 -19.60 -4.04 -55.01
N VAL A 118 -20.78 -3.47 -55.27
CA VAL A 118 -21.00 -2.01 -55.24
C VAL A 118 -21.02 -1.47 -53.80
N GLU A 119 -21.47 -2.28 -52.85
CA GLU A 119 -21.55 -1.92 -51.44
C GLU A 119 -20.19 -2.09 -50.75
N ALA A 120 -19.45 -3.14 -51.13
CA ALA A 120 -18.05 -3.33 -50.75
C ALA A 120 -17.17 -2.15 -51.24
N GLU A 121 -17.36 -1.68 -52.47
CA GLU A 121 -16.60 -0.56 -53.03
C GLU A 121 -16.95 0.78 -52.37
N LYS A 122 -18.23 1.02 -52.04
CA LYS A 122 -18.65 2.17 -51.24
C LYS A 122 -18.09 2.14 -49.83
N GLN A 123 -17.99 0.96 -49.21
CA GLN A 123 -17.49 0.79 -47.86
C GLN A 123 -15.96 0.90 -47.81
N GLN A 124 -15.26 0.43 -48.85
CA GLN A 124 -13.83 0.65 -49.06
C GLN A 124 -13.51 2.12 -49.37
N ALA A 125 -14.35 2.82 -50.15
CA ALA A 125 -14.22 4.25 -50.40
C ALA A 125 -14.49 5.08 -49.13
N LYS A 126 -15.45 4.68 -48.29
CA LYS A 126 -15.71 5.31 -46.98
C LYS A 126 -14.55 5.09 -46.00
N LEU A 127 -13.98 3.89 -45.97
CA LEU A 127 -12.81 3.55 -45.16
C LEU A 127 -11.54 4.25 -45.68
N ALA A 128 -11.38 4.41 -46.99
CA ALA A 128 -10.29 5.17 -47.61
C ALA A 128 -10.42 6.68 -47.34
N ALA A 129 -11.65 7.22 -47.37
CA ALA A 129 -11.91 8.62 -47.01
C ALA A 129 -11.70 8.87 -45.49
N GLN A 130 -12.09 7.94 -44.62
CA GLN A 130 -11.79 8.00 -43.19
C GLN A 130 -10.29 7.84 -42.89
N ALA A 131 -9.58 7.02 -43.65
CA ALA A 131 -8.13 6.87 -43.56
C ALA A 131 -7.37 8.10 -44.10
N ALA A 132 -7.93 8.80 -45.10
CA ALA A 132 -7.39 10.07 -45.61
C ALA A 132 -7.58 11.21 -44.59
N ILE A 133 -8.75 11.32 -43.96
CA ILE A 133 -9.01 12.29 -42.88
C ILE A 133 -8.11 12.02 -41.66
N ALA A 134 -7.77 10.76 -41.39
CA ALA A 134 -6.83 10.41 -40.33
C ALA A 134 -5.35 10.68 -40.67
N LYS A 135 -4.99 10.71 -41.98
CA LYS A 135 -3.63 11.02 -42.44
C LYS A 135 -3.36 12.52 -42.56
N ASP A 136 -4.36 13.34 -42.86
CA ASP A 136 -4.20 14.80 -42.97
C ASP A 136 -4.12 15.51 -41.60
N ALA A 137 -4.39 14.80 -40.50
CA ALA A 137 -4.18 15.32 -39.14
C ALA A 137 -2.70 15.37 -38.69
N VAL A 138 -1.77 14.90 -39.53
CA VAL A 138 -0.32 14.88 -39.23
C VAL A 138 0.49 15.52 -40.36
N THR A 139 0.18 16.78 -40.66
CA THR A 139 1.14 17.68 -41.34
C THR A 139 0.98 19.10 -40.80
N PRO A 140 2.05 19.75 -40.29
CA PRO A 140 1.95 21.13 -39.84
C PRO A 140 1.93 22.05 -41.07
N GLN A 141 0.75 22.56 -41.44
CA GLN A 141 0.65 23.67 -42.39
C GLN A 141 1.18 24.96 -41.75
N ALA A 142 2.05 25.63 -42.50
CA ALA A 142 2.58 26.95 -42.21
C ALA A 142 1.53 28.05 -42.46
N GLY A 143 1.58 29.10 -41.65
CA GLY A 143 1.04 30.43 -42.00
C GLY A 143 -0.44 30.66 -41.74
N GLY A 144 -0.76 31.06 -40.51
CA GLY A 144 -2.03 31.70 -40.17
C GLY A 144 -1.90 32.44 -38.84
N ALA A 145 -2.00 33.77 -38.88
CA ALA A 145 -1.67 34.69 -37.79
C ALA A 145 -2.30 34.29 -36.44
N ALA A 146 -1.49 33.69 -35.57
CA ALA A 146 -1.87 33.40 -34.20
C ALA A 146 -1.77 34.69 -33.38
N THR A 147 -2.90 35.16 -32.84
CA THR A 147 -2.90 35.84 -31.55
C THR A 147 -1.98 35.04 -30.61
N PRO A 148 -1.02 35.68 -29.91
CA PRO A 148 0.02 34.94 -29.21
C PRO A 148 -0.62 34.09 -28.11
N ARG A 149 -0.80 32.80 -28.36
CA ARG A 149 -1.06 31.79 -27.33
C ARG A 149 0.17 31.81 -26.43
N ARG A 150 0.05 32.48 -25.29
CA ARG A 150 1.02 32.42 -24.18
C ARG A 150 1.35 30.94 -23.95
N ALA A 151 2.64 30.60 -24.04
CA ALA A 151 3.12 29.26 -23.70
C ALA A 151 2.59 28.84 -22.33
N PRO A 152 2.20 27.56 -22.12
CA PRO A 152 1.74 27.11 -20.83
C PRO A 152 2.88 27.25 -19.83
N VAL A 153 2.73 28.18 -18.89
CA VAL A 153 3.65 28.36 -17.75
C VAL A 153 3.79 27.02 -17.03
N ASP A 154 5.02 26.55 -16.86
CA ASP A 154 5.31 25.32 -16.12
C ASP A 154 4.75 25.47 -14.70
N ARG A 155 3.75 24.64 -14.34
CA ARG A 155 2.71 24.91 -13.32
C ARG A 155 3.20 25.05 -11.87
N THR A 156 4.51 25.00 -11.64
CA THR A 156 5.14 25.13 -10.32
C THR A 156 6.21 26.22 -10.22
N THR A 157 6.58 26.88 -11.33
CA THR A 157 7.66 27.89 -11.35
C THR A 157 7.37 29.11 -10.48
N TRP A 158 6.11 29.53 -10.40
CA TRP A 158 5.66 30.63 -9.54
C TRP A 158 5.87 30.37 -8.05
N ILE A 159 5.95 29.10 -7.63
CA ILE A 159 6.19 28.75 -6.21
C ILE A 159 7.61 29.12 -5.81
N ASP A 160 8.59 28.85 -6.68
CA ASP A 160 9.97 29.26 -6.44
C ASP A 160 10.09 30.78 -6.47
N GLY A 161 9.36 31.46 -7.37
CA GLY A 161 9.24 32.91 -7.36
C GLY A 161 8.71 33.49 -6.04
N LEU A 162 7.66 32.91 -5.49
CA LEU A 162 7.06 33.34 -4.22
C LEU A 162 8.00 33.12 -3.03
N ARG A 163 8.81 32.04 -3.04
CA ARG A 163 9.88 31.82 -2.06
C ARG A 163 10.95 32.92 -2.11
N GLY A 164 11.32 33.35 -3.31
CA GLY A 164 12.26 34.45 -3.50
C GLY A 164 11.77 35.76 -2.88
N VAL A 165 10.50 36.07 -3.07
CA VAL A 165 9.86 37.26 -2.46
C VAL A 165 9.81 37.15 -0.94
N ALA A 166 9.44 35.97 -0.40
CA ALA A 166 9.46 35.74 1.04
C ALA A 166 10.88 35.90 1.63
N SER A 167 11.93 35.45 0.93
CA SER A 167 13.32 35.66 1.38
C SER A 167 13.70 37.13 1.47
N LEU A 168 13.22 37.97 0.54
CA LEU A 168 13.49 39.40 0.54
C LEU A 168 12.78 40.11 1.71
N MET A 169 11.55 39.69 2.02
CA MET A 169 10.82 40.19 3.19
C MET A 169 11.56 39.88 4.49
N ILE A 170 12.11 38.67 4.63
CA ILE A 170 12.87 38.26 5.83
C ILE A 170 14.16 39.07 5.96
N PHE A 171 14.90 39.28 4.86
CA PHE A 171 16.10 40.12 4.89
C PHE A 171 15.75 41.55 5.31
N THR A 172 14.68 42.11 4.75
CA THR A 172 14.22 43.48 5.05
C THR A 172 13.75 43.62 6.51
N HIS A 173 13.09 42.60 7.04
CA HIS A 173 12.73 42.50 8.46
C HIS A 173 13.97 42.56 9.35
N HIS A 174 14.92 41.65 9.15
CA HIS A 174 16.11 41.57 10.00
C HIS A 174 17.05 42.78 9.86
N PHE A 175 17.20 43.32 8.65
CA PHE A 175 17.96 44.54 8.44
C PHE A 175 17.30 45.72 9.14
N GLY A 176 15.97 45.87 9.02
CA GLY A 176 15.23 46.95 9.67
C GLY A 176 15.32 46.90 11.20
N ASP A 177 15.13 45.71 11.78
CA ASP A 177 15.18 45.50 13.23
C ASP A 177 16.56 45.81 13.82
N ASN A 178 17.64 45.61 13.05
CA ASN A 178 19.01 45.89 13.48
C ASN A 178 19.52 47.29 13.11
N THR A 179 18.71 48.16 12.50
CA THR A 179 19.17 49.48 12.03
C THR A 179 18.25 50.64 12.40
N PHE A 180 17.02 50.67 11.86
CA PHE A 180 16.12 51.83 11.95
C PHE A 180 14.82 51.56 12.71
N ALA A 181 14.52 50.30 13.07
CA ALA A 181 13.28 49.94 13.74
C ALA A 181 13.07 50.65 15.08
N GLU A 182 14.12 50.73 15.89
CA GLU A 182 14.10 51.34 17.22
C GLU A 182 14.20 52.88 17.12
N SER A 183 15.03 53.38 16.20
CA SER A 183 15.32 54.82 16.07
C SER A 183 14.32 55.59 15.20
N HIS A 184 13.67 54.95 14.23
CA HIS A 184 12.73 55.56 13.28
C HIS A 184 11.48 54.68 13.06
N PRO A 185 10.62 54.52 14.10
CA PRO A 185 9.53 53.53 14.12
C PRO A 185 8.43 53.77 13.08
N ASP A 186 8.26 54.99 12.56
CA ASP A 186 7.28 55.30 11.51
C ASP A 186 7.73 54.85 10.10
N THR A 187 8.99 54.43 9.95
CA THR A 187 9.51 53.86 8.69
C THR A 187 9.05 52.41 8.53
N LEU A 188 8.25 52.14 7.49
CA LEU A 188 7.59 50.83 7.29
C LEU A 188 6.77 50.39 8.52
N LYS A 189 5.91 51.30 8.99
CA LYS A 189 5.07 51.13 10.17
C LYS A 189 4.17 49.88 10.10
N TRP A 190 4.09 49.15 11.22
CA TRP A 190 3.19 48.01 11.41
C TRP A 190 1.72 48.41 11.22
N GLY A 191 0.89 47.51 10.66
CA GLY A 191 -0.53 47.77 10.39
C GLY A 191 -0.82 48.60 9.12
N THR A 192 0.21 48.94 8.34
CA THR A 192 0.04 49.56 7.02
C THR A 192 0.22 48.53 5.91
N PRO A 193 -0.27 48.76 4.67
CA PRO A 193 0.04 47.88 3.53
C PRO A 193 1.54 47.70 3.29
N MET A 194 2.35 48.71 3.63
CA MET A 194 3.80 48.67 3.51
C MET A 194 4.47 47.73 4.52
N SER A 195 3.77 47.38 5.62
CA SER A 195 4.26 46.43 6.62
C SER A 195 4.45 45.01 6.06
N ILE A 196 3.75 44.64 4.98
CA ILE A 196 3.92 43.33 4.31
C ILE A 196 5.38 43.12 3.93
N VAL A 197 6.05 44.16 3.44
CA VAL A 197 7.45 44.08 2.96
C VAL A 197 8.44 43.86 4.12
N ARG A 198 8.07 44.22 5.35
CA ARG A 198 8.88 44.10 6.58
C ARG A 198 8.44 42.96 7.49
N ASN A 199 7.35 42.26 7.19
CA ASN A 199 6.81 41.22 8.06
C ASN A 199 7.54 39.88 7.87
N GLY A 200 8.64 39.69 8.61
CA GLY A 200 9.43 38.45 8.58
C GLY A 200 8.67 37.23 9.09
N GLN A 201 7.79 37.40 10.08
CA GLN A 201 7.01 36.31 10.67
C GLN A 201 6.01 35.73 9.65
N LEU A 202 5.31 36.61 8.92
CA LEU A 202 4.45 36.22 7.80
C LEU A 202 5.24 35.50 6.69
N ALA A 203 6.45 35.96 6.38
CA ALA A 203 7.29 35.33 5.38
C ALA A 203 7.76 33.92 5.80
N VAL A 204 8.09 33.70 7.08
CA VAL A 204 8.39 32.36 7.63
C VAL A 204 7.15 31.46 7.59
N ALA A 205 5.97 31.97 7.93
CA ALA A 205 4.71 31.23 7.82
C ALA A 205 4.43 30.79 6.37
N LEU A 206 4.69 31.66 5.39
CA LEU A 206 4.64 31.32 3.97
C LEU A 206 5.64 30.21 3.60
N PHE A 207 6.85 30.19 4.16
CA PHE A 207 7.81 29.10 3.92
C PHE A 207 7.33 27.74 4.43
N PHE A 208 6.67 27.69 5.59
CA PHE A 208 6.13 26.45 6.15
C PHE A 208 4.97 25.93 5.30
N LEU A 209 4.05 26.82 4.94
CA LEU A 209 2.93 26.52 4.05
C LEU A 209 3.41 26.05 2.66
N LEU A 210 4.38 26.74 2.05
CA LEU A 210 4.99 26.37 0.77
C LEU A 210 5.78 25.06 0.83
N SER A 211 6.37 24.75 1.99
CA SER A 211 7.03 23.46 2.21
C SER A 211 6.01 22.32 2.16
N GLY A 212 4.91 22.42 2.91
CA GLY A 212 3.82 21.45 2.84
C GLY A 212 3.25 21.28 1.42
N ARG A 213 3.12 22.40 0.69
CA ARG A 213 2.58 22.45 -0.68
C ARG A 213 3.45 21.77 -1.74
N VAL A 214 4.76 21.83 -1.63
CA VAL A 214 5.69 21.34 -2.66
C VAL A 214 6.16 19.91 -2.41
N LEU A 215 6.43 19.57 -1.15
CA LEU A 215 7.09 18.30 -0.81
C LEU A 215 6.29 17.07 -1.20
N THR A 216 4.97 17.18 -1.17
CA THR A 216 4.04 16.07 -1.31
C THR A 216 3.37 16.04 -2.67
N PHE A 217 3.47 17.13 -3.45
CA PHE A 217 2.80 17.27 -4.73
C PHE A 217 3.19 16.18 -5.72
N GLY A 218 4.49 15.87 -5.82
CA GLY A 218 5.00 14.81 -6.71
C GLY A 218 4.48 13.42 -6.32
N PHE A 219 4.36 13.17 -5.01
CA PHE A 219 3.88 11.91 -4.44
C PHE A 219 2.35 11.76 -4.60
N LEU A 220 1.59 12.80 -4.27
CA LEU A 220 0.13 12.87 -4.42
C LEU A 220 -0.32 12.85 -5.88
N ARG A 221 0.48 13.40 -6.80
CA ARG A 221 0.22 13.28 -8.25
C ARG A 221 0.40 11.85 -8.76
N GLY A 222 1.31 11.07 -8.16
CA GLY A 222 1.52 9.65 -8.47
C GLY A 222 0.30 8.77 -8.11
N ARG A 223 -0.41 9.14 -7.04
CA ARG A 223 -1.66 8.50 -6.62
C ARG A 223 -2.74 8.55 -7.71
N ASN A 224 -3.02 9.72 -8.27
CA ASN A 224 -4.04 9.83 -9.32
C ASN A 224 -3.62 9.12 -10.61
N LYS A 225 -2.30 8.88 -10.81
CA LYS A 225 -1.71 8.10 -11.91
C LYS A 225 -1.70 6.58 -11.65
N GLY A 226 -2.18 6.12 -10.48
CA GLY A 226 -2.23 4.70 -10.11
C GLY A 226 -0.88 4.06 -9.77
N VAL A 227 0.21 4.83 -9.72
CA VAL A 227 1.56 4.31 -9.42
C VAL A 227 2.18 5.16 -8.31
N VAL A 228 1.93 4.78 -7.07
CA VAL A 228 2.51 5.42 -5.88
C VAL A 228 3.91 4.86 -5.67
N ARG A 229 4.93 5.68 -5.91
CA ARG A 229 6.33 5.31 -5.74
C ARG A 229 6.75 5.52 -4.28
N TRP A 230 6.46 4.56 -3.41
CA TRP A 230 6.83 4.61 -1.98
C TRP A 230 8.33 4.85 -1.74
N ARG A 231 9.19 4.29 -2.61
CA ARG A 231 10.63 4.56 -2.62
C ARG A 231 10.95 6.05 -2.76
N SER A 232 10.16 6.79 -3.53
CA SER A 232 10.35 8.23 -3.71
C SER A 232 10.14 9.01 -2.42
N LEU A 233 9.29 8.51 -1.51
CA LEU A 233 9.00 9.16 -0.24
C LEU A 233 10.10 8.89 0.79
N ALA A 234 10.50 7.63 0.96
CA ALA A 234 11.63 7.27 1.83
C ALA A 234 12.92 7.98 1.40
N SER A 235 13.18 7.99 0.08
CA SER A 235 14.29 8.72 -0.50
C SER A 235 14.15 10.24 -0.35
N ALA A 236 12.93 10.80 -0.35
CA ALA A 236 12.71 12.22 -0.11
C ALA A 236 12.96 12.60 1.36
N ILE A 237 12.52 11.78 2.32
CA ILE A 237 12.80 11.96 3.75
C ILE A 237 14.32 11.93 3.98
N PHE A 238 14.99 10.86 3.56
CA PHE A 238 16.44 10.70 3.71
C PHE A 238 17.22 11.87 3.11
N ARG A 239 16.89 12.24 1.86
CA ARG A 239 17.57 13.36 1.20
C ARG A 239 17.31 14.69 1.88
N ARG A 240 16.11 14.90 2.43
CA ARG A 240 15.77 16.14 3.12
C ARG A 240 16.51 16.27 4.45
N THR A 241 16.70 15.17 5.19
CA THR A 241 17.54 15.16 6.40
C THR A 241 18.96 15.64 6.10
N ILE A 242 19.62 15.06 5.09
CA ILE A 242 20.99 15.45 4.71
C ILE A 242 21.02 16.86 4.13
N ARG A 243 20.04 17.23 3.30
CA ARG A 243 19.93 18.56 2.70
C ARG A 243 19.76 19.67 3.74
N LEU A 244 19.08 19.43 4.86
CA LEU A 244 18.94 20.42 5.93
C LEU A 244 20.14 20.38 6.87
N ALA A 245 20.64 19.20 7.24
CA ALA A 245 21.75 19.03 8.17
C ALA A 245 23.08 19.64 7.68
N LEU A 246 23.47 19.38 6.43
CA LEU A 246 24.80 19.80 5.93
C LEU A 246 24.94 21.33 5.85
N PRO A 247 23.96 22.09 5.33
CA PRO A 247 23.96 23.55 5.41
C PRO A 247 24.02 24.12 6.82
N ILE A 248 23.34 23.51 7.79
CA ILE A 248 23.38 23.92 9.19
C ILE A 248 24.80 23.77 9.73
N MET A 249 25.45 22.62 9.48
CA MET A 249 26.85 22.40 9.89
C MET A 249 27.81 23.41 9.26
N VAL A 250 27.68 23.67 7.96
CA VAL A 250 28.55 24.61 7.25
C VAL A 250 28.35 26.03 7.77
N LEU A 251 27.11 26.46 8.00
CA LEU A 251 26.84 27.78 8.58
C LEU A 251 27.41 27.89 9.99
N ALA A 252 27.13 26.93 10.87
CA ALA A 252 27.62 26.95 12.24
C ALA A 252 29.15 27.02 12.29
N PHE A 253 29.82 26.30 11.39
CA PHE A 253 31.28 26.36 11.24
C PHE A 253 31.73 27.73 10.74
N MET A 254 31.08 28.29 9.72
CA MET A 254 31.37 29.65 9.23
C MET A 254 31.21 30.71 10.33
N GLN A 255 30.11 30.65 11.09
CA GLN A 255 29.85 31.55 12.23
C GLN A 255 30.97 31.44 13.28
N GLN A 256 31.41 30.23 13.60
CA GLN A 256 32.51 29.99 14.53
C GLN A 256 33.83 30.62 14.03
N GLN A 257 34.17 30.46 12.74
CA GLN A 257 35.40 31.05 12.18
C GLN A 257 35.35 32.58 12.17
N ILE A 258 34.18 33.15 11.85
CA ILE A 258 33.97 34.61 11.85
C ILE A 258 34.12 35.17 13.27
N CYS A 259 33.58 34.48 14.29
CA CYS A 259 33.77 34.86 15.69
C CYS A 259 35.23 34.78 16.13
N LYS A 260 35.99 33.75 15.71
CA LYS A 260 37.44 33.63 16.00
C LYS A 260 38.26 34.74 15.34
N SER A 261 37.83 35.24 14.19
CA SER A 261 38.50 36.35 13.48
C SER A 261 38.25 37.74 14.09
N GLY A 262 37.39 37.85 15.12
CA GLY A 262 37.00 39.14 15.72
C GLY A 262 36.12 40.02 14.82
N ALA A 263 35.67 39.49 13.67
CA ALA A 263 34.92 40.26 12.68
C ALA A 263 33.55 40.78 13.16
N THR A 264 32.97 40.14 14.18
CA THR A 264 31.69 40.51 14.81
C THR A 264 31.82 41.51 15.94
N ASP A 265 33.04 41.80 16.42
CA ASP A 265 33.27 42.72 17.55
C ASP A 265 33.04 44.19 17.15
N VAL A 266 33.15 44.49 15.85
CA VAL A 266 32.85 45.81 15.24
C VAL A 266 31.35 46.18 15.37
N ALA A 267 30.47 45.19 15.56
CA ALA A 267 29.04 45.42 15.77
C ALA A 267 28.74 46.30 17.00
N ILE A 268 29.55 46.16 18.07
CA ILE A 268 29.38 46.91 19.33
C ILE A 268 29.61 48.42 19.13
N GLN A 269 30.60 48.78 18.31
CA GLN A 269 30.93 50.18 18.04
C GLN A 269 29.83 50.86 17.20
N THR A 270 29.26 50.11 16.27
CA THR A 270 28.23 50.56 15.32
C THR A 270 26.85 50.71 15.96
N GLY A 271 26.53 49.84 16.94
CA GLY A 271 25.24 49.90 17.66
C GLY A 271 24.96 51.25 18.32
N LYS A 272 26.02 52.00 18.69
CA LYS A 272 25.91 53.36 19.24
C LYS A 272 25.43 54.39 18.23
N PHE A 273 25.90 54.32 16.96
CA PHE A 273 25.47 55.20 15.88
C PHE A 273 24.06 54.87 15.39
N LEU A 274 23.72 53.58 15.33
CA LEU A 274 22.40 53.11 14.88
C LEU A 274 21.29 53.28 15.93
N ALA A 275 21.66 53.55 17.19
CA ALA A 275 20.76 53.51 18.35
C ALA A 275 19.94 52.20 18.38
N SER A 276 20.64 51.08 18.15
CA SER A 276 20.06 49.73 18.04
C SER A 276 20.63 48.78 19.08
N THR A 277 19.89 47.74 19.47
CA THR A 277 20.32 46.64 20.37
C THR A 277 21.43 45.70 19.83
N LEU A 278 22.12 46.09 18.75
CA LEU A 278 23.18 45.33 18.12
C LEU A 278 24.38 45.14 19.08
N SER A 279 24.57 43.90 19.53
CA SER A 279 25.63 43.48 20.45
C SER A 279 26.41 42.28 19.90
N ARG A 280 27.48 41.86 20.60
CA ARG A 280 28.24 40.67 20.20
C ARG A 280 27.30 39.46 20.15
N PRO A 281 27.23 38.73 19.03
CA PRO A 281 26.26 37.64 18.90
C PRO A 281 26.64 36.46 19.81
N ARG A 282 25.64 35.88 20.48
CA ARG A 282 25.84 34.76 21.43
C ARG A 282 26.26 33.44 20.76
N TRP A 283 26.11 33.30 19.44
CA TRP A 283 26.71 32.19 18.70
C TRP A 283 28.25 32.19 18.74
N CYS A 284 28.88 33.29 19.17
CA CYS A 284 30.32 33.32 19.44
C CYS A 284 30.74 32.59 20.72
N GLU A 285 29.79 32.14 21.55
CA GLU A 285 30.05 31.36 22.77
C GLU A 285 30.38 29.88 22.45
N ILE A 286 30.15 29.42 21.21
CA ILE A 286 30.48 28.06 20.74
C ILE A 286 31.99 27.94 20.52
N SER A 287 32.71 27.62 21.60
CA SER A 287 34.18 27.63 21.62
C SER A 287 34.81 26.25 21.41
N SER A 288 34.18 25.17 21.88
CA SER A 288 34.70 23.80 21.77
C SER A 288 34.03 22.95 20.68
N SER A 289 34.67 21.86 20.28
CA SER A 289 34.08 20.86 19.38
C SER A 289 32.88 20.12 20.01
N GLY A 290 32.85 19.99 21.34
CA GLY A 290 31.72 19.43 22.08
C GLY A 290 30.49 20.33 22.02
N ASP A 291 30.70 21.64 22.22
CA ASP A 291 29.62 22.65 22.12
C ASP A 291 29.06 22.72 20.71
N PHE A 292 29.92 22.59 19.70
CA PHE A 292 29.50 22.56 18.29
C PHE A 292 28.58 21.38 17.99
N VAL A 293 28.92 20.18 18.46
CA VAL A 293 28.08 18.97 18.26
C VAL A 293 26.79 19.09 19.05
N SER A 294 26.85 19.57 20.30
CA SER A 294 25.66 19.82 21.14
C SER A 294 24.71 20.80 20.47
N PHE A 295 25.23 21.93 19.98
CA PHE A 295 24.45 22.93 19.25
C PHE A 295 23.83 22.36 17.97
N PHE A 296 24.61 21.62 17.16
CA PHE A 296 24.11 21.00 15.95
C PHE A 296 22.95 20.03 16.20
N ILE A 297 23.06 19.21 17.25
CA ILE A 297 21.99 18.30 17.65
C ILE A 297 20.77 19.10 18.13
N ARG A 298 20.97 20.10 19.00
CA ARG A 298 19.90 20.97 19.54
C ARG A 298 19.11 21.69 18.45
N VAL A 299 19.75 22.19 17.39
CA VAL A 299 19.06 22.85 16.26
C VAL A 299 18.03 21.94 15.58
N LEU A 300 18.26 20.61 15.58
CA LEU A 300 17.36 19.64 14.95
C LEU A 300 16.38 18.97 15.93
N THR A 301 16.70 18.95 17.24
CA THR A 301 15.94 18.19 18.24
C THR A 301 15.24 19.05 19.30
N SER A 302 15.74 20.25 19.59
CA SER A 302 15.17 21.11 20.64
C SER A 302 13.99 21.92 20.08
N PRO A 303 12.82 21.89 20.75
CA PRO A 303 11.70 22.78 20.44
C PRO A 303 11.87 24.19 21.03
N ASP A 304 12.92 24.45 21.83
CA ASP A 304 13.17 25.78 22.39
C ASP A 304 13.72 26.73 21.33
N HIS A 305 12.80 27.47 20.68
CA HIS A 305 13.16 28.43 19.65
C HIS A 305 14.00 29.58 20.19
N THR A 306 13.82 30.00 21.45
CA THR A 306 14.50 31.15 22.03
C THR A 306 15.99 30.88 22.24
N GLU A 307 16.31 29.68 22.75
CA GLU A 307 17.68 29.21 22.91
C GLU A 307 18.37 29.06 21.55
N VAL A 308 17.69 28.44 20.58
CA VAL A 308 18.26 28.21 19.24
C VAL A 308 18.43 29.51 18.46
N LEU A 309 17.56 30.51 18.65
CA LEU A 309 17.76 31.86 18.08
C LEU A 309 19.02 32.51 18.67
N ALA A 310 19.19 32.44 19.99
CA ALA A 310 20.32 33.07 20.67
C ALA A 310 21.66 32.49 20.18
N HIS A 311 21.77 31.16 20.08
CA HIS A 311 23.02 30.50 19.70
C HIS A 311 23.16 30.18 18.20
N GLY A 312 22.07 30.25 17.43
CA GLY A 312 22.00 29.80 16.04
C GLY A 312 21.41 30.81 15.06
N SER A 313 20.93 31.95 15.54
CA SER A 313 20.34 32.99 14.70
C SER A 313 19.15 32.48 13.87
N SER A 314 19.12 32.76 12.57
CA SER A 314 18.13 32.29 11.59
C SER A 314 17.94 30.77 11.52
N LEU A 315 18.73 29.97 12.23
CA LEU A 315 18.55 28.51 12.34
C LEU A 315 17.40 28.08 13.26
N TRP A 316 16.81 28.99 14.05
CA TRP A 316 15.71 28.68 14.98
C TRP A 316 14.52 27.97 14.31
N SER A 317 14.23 28.26 13.03
CA SER A 317 13.10 27.65 12.31
C SER A 317 13.40 26.25 11.75
N MET A 318 14.65 25.75 11.86
CA MET A 318 15.05 24.48 11.25
C MET A 318 14.38 23.27 11.91
N TYR A 319 14.14 23.32 13.21
CA TYR A 319 13.38 22.31 13.94
C TYR A 319 11.99 22.09 13.30
N ASP A 320 11.21 23.17 13.14
CA ASP A 320 9.87 23.11 12.55
C ASP A 320 9.92 22.71 11.06
N GLN A 321 10.90 23.19 10.30
CA GLN A 321 11.07 22.82 8.89
C GLN A 321 11.42 21.35 8.69
N PHE A 322 12.17 20.77 9.61
CA PHE A 322 12.52 19.35 9.61
C PHE A 322 11.32 18.51 10.04
N TRP A 323 10.83 18.70 11.27
CA TRP A 323 9.76 17.89 11.84
C TRP A 323 8.42 18.10 11.13
N GLY A 324 8.08 19.32 10.73
CA GLY A 324 6.88 19.60 9.94
C GLY A 324 6.92 18.95 8.56
N SER A 325 8.12 18.79 7.97
CA SER A 325 8.27 18.06 6.70
C SER A 325 8.15 16.56 6.85
N VAL A 326 8.75 15.99 7.89
CA VAL A 326 8.61 14.57 8.24
C VAL A 326 7.15 14.26 8.55
N TYR A 327 6.49 15.11 9.33
CA TYR A 327 5.08 15.02 9.67
C TYR A 327 4.21 14.97 8.41
N VAL A 328 4.39 15.90 7.48
CA VAL A 328 3.63 15.93 6.23
C VAL A 328 3.95 14.75 5.29
N TYR A 329 5.19 14.24 5.28
CA TYR A 329 5.52 13.02 4.53
C TYR A 329 4.82 11.79 5.10
N ILE A 330 4.83 11.64 6.42
CA ILE A 330 4.13 10.55 7.13
C ILE A 330 2.62 10.67 6.91
N LEU A 331 2.06 11.87 7.09
CA LEU A 331 0.65 12.16 6.89
C LEU A 331 0.22 11.87 5.44
N SER A 332 1.09 12.14 4.47
CA SER A 332 0.86 11.79 3.06
C SER A 332 0.73 10.29 2.82
N CYS A 333 1.42 9.44 3.58
CA CYS A 333 1.25 7.98 3.50
C CYS A 333 -0.21 7.60 3.79
N PHE A 334 -0.78 8.18 4.84
CA PHE A 334 -2.16 7.90 5.28
C PHE A 334 -3.18 8.51 4.31
N ILE A 335 -2.98 9.76 3.90
CA ILE A 335 -3.88 10.47 2.98
C ILE A 335 -4.00 9.73 1.65
N VAL A 336 -2.90 9.19 1.11
CA VAL A 336 -2.91 8.46 -0.17
C VAL A 336 -3.81 7.23 -0.13
N MET A 337 -3.97 6.60 1.04
CA MET A 337 -4.83 5.44 1.24
C MET A 337 -6.33 5.81 1.34
N MET A 338 -6.67 7.08 1.61
CA MET A 338 -8.04 7.55 1.87
C MET A 338 -8.67 8.25 0.67
N SER A 339 -9.93 7.96 0.33
CA SER A 339 -10.65 8.56 -0.82
C SER A 339 -11.16 9.99 -0.55
N ALA A 340 -12.46 10.29 -0.61
CA ALA A 340 -13.01 11.64 -0.38
C ALA A 340 -13.05 12.03 1.11
N ARG A 341 -13.07 11.04 2.01
CA ARG A 341 -13.09 11.23 3.48
C ARG A 341 -11.83 11.90 4.03
N ARG A 342 -10.77 12.01 3.23
CA ARG A 342 -9.53 12.70 3.61
C ARG A 342 -9.72 14.20 3.89
N TYR A 343 -10.71 14.84 3.28
CA TYR A 343 -11.03 16.26 3.58
C TYR A 343 -11.61 16.45 4.97
N PHE A 344 -12.34 15.46 5.48
CA PHE A 344 -12.76 15.44 6.88
C PHE A 344 -11.58 15.24 7.82
N LEU A 345 -10.62 14.37 7.44
CA LEU A 345 -9.37 14.22 8.21
C LEU A 345 -8.54 15.50 8.21
N TYR A 346 -8.40 16.21 7.07
CA TYR A 346 -7.73 17.51 7.04
C TYR A 346 -8.44 18.52 7.94
N PHE A 347 -9.77 18.61 7.87
CA PHE A 347 -10.55 19.49 8.73
C PHE A 347 -10.32 19.17 10.21
N PHE A 348 -10.45 17.89 10.60
CA PHE A 348 -10.21 17.44 11.96
C PHE A 348 -8.79 17.75 12.44
N LEU A 349 -7.77 17.43 11.62
CA LEU A 349 -6.37 17.70 11.96
C LEU A 349 -6.08 19.19 12.07
N VAL A 350 -6.61 20.02 11.16
CA VAL A 350 -6.45 21.47 11.23
C VAL A 350 -7.12 22.00 12.50
N CYS A 351 -8.33 21.54 12.84
CA CYS A 351 -9.00 21.92 14.09
C CYS A 351 -8.20 21.49 15.33
N CYS A 352 -7.67 20.26 15.36
CA CYS A 352 -6.85 19.78 16.49
C CYS A 352 -5.52 20.55 16.62
N LEU A 353 -4.82 20.77 15.50
CA LEU A 353 -3.56 21.53 15.49
C LEU A 353 -3.78 23.00 15.82
N PHE A 354 -4.95 23.53 15.47
CA PHE A 354 -5.41 24.84 15.87
C PHE A 354 -5.63 24.92 17.39
N PHE A 355 -6.37 23.99 17.99
CA PHE A 355 -6.55 23.97 19.46
C PHE A 355 -5.24 23.74 20.23
N ALA A 356 -4.28 23.05 19.60
CA ALA A 356 -2.94 22.82 20.13
C ALA A 356 -1.92 23.93 19.78
N SER A 357 -2.32 24.98 19.04
CA SER A 357 -1.45 26.07 18.57
C SER A 357 -0.13 25.60 17.95
N SER A 358 -0.14 24.52 17.16
CA SER A 358 1.08 23.93 16.58
C SER A 358 1.42 24.53 15.20
N PRO A 359 2.67 24.96 14.95
CA PRO A 359 3.13 25.42 13.62
C PRO A 359 2.94 24.39 12.50
N ASN A 360 2.82 23.11 12.86
CA ASN A 360 2.51 22.02 11.92
C ASN A 360 1.19 22.24 11.15
N MET A 361 0.28 23.08 11.66
CA MET A 361 -0.95 23.45 10.96
C MET A 361 -0.67 24.04 9.58
N LEU A 362 0.34 24.90 9.45
CA LEU A 362 0.74 25.49 8.17
C LEU A 362 1.22 24.42 7.18
N PHE A 363 1.97 23.44 7.65
CA PHE A 363 2.41 22.32 6.81
C PHE A 363 1.22 21.47 6.34
N VAL A 364 0.21 21.24 7.19
CA VAL A 364 -1.04 20.53 6.83
C VAL A 364 -1.90 21.32 5.85
N LEU A 365 -2.05 22.63 6.05
CA LEU A 365 -2.75 23.50 5.10
C LEU A 365 -2.04 23.52 3.74
N GLY A 366 -0.71 23.48 3.73
CA GLY A 366 0.09 23.35 2.52
C GLY A 366 -0.14 22.00 1.83
N LEU A 367 -0.22 20.92 2.62
CA LEU A 367 -0.56 19.58 2.15
C LEU A 367 -1.98 19.52 1.56
N LEU A 368 -2.95 20.18 2.19
CA LEU A 368 -4.32 20.32 1.67
C LEU A 368 -4.31 20.99 0.29
N LEU A 369 -3.63 22.13 0.16
CA LEU A 369 -3.48 22.82 -1.14
C LEU A 369 -2.77 21.93 -2.18
N SER A 370 -1.78 21.15 -1.76
CA SER A 370 -1.09 20.17 -2.62
C SER A 370 -2.03 19.09 -3.14
N ASP A 371 -2.91 18.56 -2.30
CA ASP A 371 -3.90 17.55 -2.64
C ASP A 371 -5.05 18.13 -3.49
N LEU A 372 -5.52 19.34 -3.20
CA LEU A 372 -6.50 20.06 -4.03
C LEU A 372 -5.96 20.29 -5.45
N ALA A 373 -4.68 20.66 -5.57
CA ALA A 373 -4.01 20.80 -6.86
C ALA A 373 -3.76 19.46 -7.56
N ALA A 374 -3.33 18.42 -6.82
CA ALA A 374 -3.05 17.10 -7.37
C ALA A 374 -4.33 16.38 -7.82
N SER A 375 -5.44 16.52 -7.08
CA SER A 375 -6.78 16.00 -7.39
C SER A 375 -7.45 16.73 -8.56
N GLY A 376 -6.89 17.87 -8.98
CA GLY A 376 -7.42 18.67 -10.08
C GLY A 376 -8.66 19.48 -9.72
N LEU A 377 -9.03 19.57 -8.43
CA LEU A 377 -10.16 20.36 -7.97
C LEU A 377 -9.93 21.85 -8.25
N THR A 378 -8.72 22.36 -8.00
CA THR A 378 -8.33 23.74 -8.33
C THR A 378 -8.53 24.03 -9.82
N LYS A 379 -8.15 23.07 -10.68
CA LYS A 379 -8.33 23.21 -12.14
C LYS A 379 -9.81 23.20 -12.52
N ARG A 380 -10.62 22.32 -11.92
CA ARG A 380 -12.07 22.27 -12.16
C ARG A 380 -12.74 23.57 -11.72
N LEU A 381 -12.37 24.12 -10.57
CA LEU A 381 -12.89 25.41 -10.10
C LEU A 381 -12.58 26.54 -11.09
N LEU A 382 -11.34 26.60 -11.59
CA LEU A 382 -10.89 27.60 -12.56
C LEU A 382 -11.51 27.45 -13.97
N SER A 383 -11.85 26.22 -14.40
CA SER A 383 -12.34 25.96 -15.76
C SER A 383 -13.84 25.77 -15.90
N SER A 384 -14.53 25.35 -14.83
CA SER A 384 -15.93 24.92 -14.87
C SER A 384 -16.89 25.94 -14.26
N GLN A 385 -16.38 26.91 -13.49
CA GLN A 385 -17.19 27.98 -12.93
C GLN A 385 -17.11 29.22 -13.81
N PRO A 386 -18.18 30.04 -13.86
CA PRO A 386 -18.14 31.30 -14.58
C PRO A 386 -17.14 32.26 -13.94
N PHE A 387 -16.53 33.11 -14.78
CA PHE A 387 -15.43 34.00 -14.40
C PHE A 387 -15.72 34.86 -13.16
N TYR A 388 -16.95 35.35 -13.00
CA TYR A 388 -17.35 36.17 -11.84
C TYR A 388 -17.31 35.39 -10.52
N VAL A 389 -17.68 34.11 -10.49
CA VAL A 389 -17.60 33.27 -9.27
C VAL A 389 -16.15 33.06 -8.85
N VAL A 390 -15.27 32.79 -9.81
CA VAL A 390 -13.83 32.63 -9.54
C VAL A 390 -13.23 33.95 -9.04
N MET A 391 -13.61 35.07 -9.65
CA MET A 391 -13.22 36.41 -9.17
C MET A 391 -13.74 36.70 -7.76
N SER A 392 -14.99 36.37 -7.44
CA SER A 392 -15.54 36.57 -6.10
C SER A 392 -14.77 35.76 -5.06
N ILE A 393 -14.43 34.50 -5.34
CA ILE A 393 -13.62 33.65 -4.44
C ILE A 393 -12.22 34.26 -4.25
N GLN A 394 -11.56 34.66 -5.34
CA GLN A 394 -10.24 35.32 -5.26
C GLN A 394 -10.31 36.63 -4.46
N ALA A 395 -11.34 37.44 -4.69
CA ALA A 395 -11.56 38.70 -3.98
C ALA A 395 -11.77 38.47 -2.48
N VAL A 396 -12.52 37.43 -2.09
CA VAL A 396 -12.70 37.07 -0.67
C VAL A 396 -11.36 36.74 -0.01
N PHE A 397 -10.53 35.87 -0.62
CA PHE A 397 -9.23 35.53 -0.05
C PHE A 397 -8.28 36.75 0.01
N LEU A 398 -8.25 37.56 -1.05
CA LEU A 398 -7.41 38.76 -1.10
C LEU A 398 -7.87 39.81 -0.08
N PHE A 399 -9.17 40.08 0.00
CA PHE A 399 -9.76 41.04 0.93
C PHE A 399 -9.57 40.59 2.38
N THR A 400 -9.71 39.29 2.67
CA THR A 400 -9.44 38.72 4.00
C THR A 400 -7.98 38.91 4.38
N ALA A 401 -7.04 38.60 3.49
CA ALA A 401 -5.62 38.80 3.73
C ALA A 401 -5.26 40.28 3.96
N LEU A 402 -5.78 41.19 3.13
CA LEU A 402 -5.51 42.63 3.25
C LEU A 402 -6.16 43.23 4.50
N THR A 403 -7.37 42.80 4.85
CA THR A 403 -8.06 43.27 6.07
C THR A 403 -7.26 42.89 7.31
N LEU A 404 -6.78 41.65 7.41
CA LEU A 404 -5.97 41.20 8.54
C LEU A 404 -4.60 41.90 8.62
N VAL A 405 -4.07 42.40 7.50
CA VAL A 405 -2.82 43.18 7.47
C VAL A 405 -3.03 44.65 7.86
N ILE A 406 -4.12 45.26 7.39
CA ILE A 406 -4.38 46.71 7.55
C ILE A 406 -5.12 46.99 8.87
N ALA A 407 -6.07 46.15 9.25
CA ALA A 407 -6.83 46.28 10.49
C ALA A 407 -6.12 45.53 11.64
N GLY A 408 -4.94 46.01 12.04
CA GLY A 408 -4.13 45.40 13.11
C GLY A 408 -4.91 45.16 14.40
N ASN A 409 -5.74 46.13 14.83
CA ASN A 409 -6.59 45.97 16.02
C ASN A 409 -7.58 44.81 15.90
N PHE A 410 -8.09 44.53 14.70
CA PHE A 410 -8.98 43.39 14.46
C PHE A 410 -8.21 42.07 14.48
N ALA A 411 -7.01 42.05 13.90
CA ALA A 411 -6.10 40.90 13.97
C ALA A 411 -5.72 40.58 15.43
N ASP A 412 -5.36 41.60 16.23
CA ASP A 412 -5.02 41.44 17.64
C ASP A 412 -6.23 40.99 18.49
N THR A 413 -7.43 41.46 18.16
CA THR A 413 -8.68 41.00 18.81
C THR A 413 -8.97 39.54 18.48
N LEU A 414 -8.79 39.12 17.22
CA LEU A 414 -8.93 37.73 16.81
C LEU A 414 -7.87 36.85 17.50
N ASP A 415 -6.62 37.28 17.50
CA ASP A 415 -5.53 36.56 18.15
C ASP A 415 -5.77 36.43 19.65
N SER A 416 -6.22 37.50 20.32
CA SER A 416 -6.58 37.49 21.76
C SER A 416 -7.77 36.58 22.03
N PHE A 417 -8.80 36.63 21.18
CA PHE A 417 -9.96 35.74 21.29
C PHE A 417 -9.53 34.28 21.21
N PHE A 418 -8.76 33.89 20.19
CA PHE A 418 -8.32 32.51 20.04
C PHE A 418 -7.29 32.10 21.09
N THR A 419 -6.44 33.04 21.52
CA THR A 419 -5.50 32.82 22.63
C THR A 419 -6.21 32.36 23.90
N ASN A 420 -7.32 33.02 24.25
CA ASN A 420 -8.10 32.73 25.45
C ASN A 420 -8.97 31.46 25.35
N HIS A 421 -9.04 30.81 24.18
CA HIS A 421 -9.90 29.64 23.95
C HIS A 421 -9.11 28.40 23.47
N THR A 422 -7.78 28.43 23.52
CA THR A 422 -6.91 27.27 23.23
C THR A 422 -6.50 26.55 24.51
N ILE A 423 -6.18 25.25 24.41
CA ILE A 423 -5.91 24.34 25.55
C ILE A 423 -4.71 24.80 26.41
N LEU A 424 -3.85 25.65 25.85
CA LEU A 424 -2.61 26.18 26.42
C LEU A 424 -2.78 27.22 27.54
N GLN A 425 -4.00 27.67 27.85
CA GLN A 425 -4.23 28.58 28.98
C GLN A 425 -4.33 27.86 30.34
N THR A 426 -4.53 26.54 30.35
CA THR A 426 -4.66 25.79 31.61
C THR A 426 -3.28 25.47 32.18
N THR A 427 -2.86 26.28 33.15
CA THR A 427 -1.67 26.04 33.97
C THR A 427 -1.65 24.58 34.46
N GLY A 428 -0.63 23.83 34.05
CA GLY A 428 -0.19 22.64 34.79
C GLY A 428 -0.34 21.27 34.14
N VAL A 429 -0.85 21.11 32.90
CA VAL A 429 -1.00 19.74 32.34
C VAL A 429 -0.38 19.52 30.96
N LEU A 430 -0.25 20.50 30.05
CA LEU A 430 0.32 20.24 28.71
C LEU A 430 0.81 21.47 27.90
N GLY A 431 1.04 22.66 28.51
CA GLY A 431 1.27 23.87 27.70
C GLY A 431 1.99 25.05 28.37
N TYR A 432 2.75 25.80 27.54
CA TYR A 432 3.36 27.10 27.86
C TYR A 432 2.32 28.23 27.63
N PRO A 433 2.25 29.27 28.47
CA PRO A 433 1.28 30.35 28.29
C PRO A 433 1.47 31.08 26.96
N LEU A 434 0.42 31.10 26.13
CA LEU A 434 0.37 31.72 24.78
C LEU A 434 0.80 33.20 24.79
N ALA A 435 0.51 33.92 25.88
CA ALA A 435 0.85 35.33 26.05
C ALA A 435 2.37 35.62 25.98
N ASN A 436 3.20 34.60 26.21
CA ASN A 436 4.67 34.70 26.16
C ASN A 436 5.28 33.96 24.95
N MET A 437 4.48 33.50 23.98
CA MET A 437 5.01 32.71 22.85
C MET A 437 5.71 33.59 21.82
N TRP A 438 7.02 33.70 21.99
CA TRP A 438 7.93 33.89 20.88
C TRP A 438 8.29 32.50 20.31
N PRO A 439 8.17 32.27 18.98
CA PRO A 439 8.01 33.26 17.93
C PRO A 439 6.54 33.56 17.55
N GLU A 440 6.30 34.82 17.16
CA GLU A 440 4.96 35.35 16.81
C GLU A 440 4.30 34.68 15.60
N ILE A 441 5.04 33.87 14.83
CA ILE A 441 4.47 32.99 13.78
C ILE A 441 3.36 32.09 14.31
N THR A 442 3.25 31.88 15.62
CA THR A 442 2.22 31.08 16.28
C THR A 442 0.87 31.80 16.41
N ARG A 443 0.82 33.10 16.09
CA ARG A 443 -0.44 33.86 16.05
C ARG A 443 -1.32 33.41 14.88
N PHE A 444 -2.62 33.33 15.15
CA PHE A 444 -3.60 32.83 14.20
C PHE A 444 -3.77 33.74 12.98
N SER A 445 -3.73 35.06 13.20
CA SER A 445 -3.81 36.08 12.15
C SER A 445 -2.78 35.84 11.03
N TYR A 446 -1.52 35.54 11.38
CA TYR A 446 -0.46 35.25 10.41
C TYR A 446 -0.69 33.96 9.63
N TRP A 447 -1.27 32.93 10.25
CA TRP A 447 -1.63 31.69 9.56
C TRP A 447 -2.72 31.92 8.51
N MET A 448 -3.74 32.70 8.88
CA MET A 448 -4.83 33.07 7.98
C MET A 448 -4.36 33.94 6.83
N ILE A 449 -3.51 34.94 7.10
CA ILE A 449 -2.92 35.79 6.04
C ILE A 449 -2.10 34.94 5.07
N ALA A 450 -1.20 34.08 5.57
CA ALA A 450 -0.37 33.23 4.72
C ALA A 450 -1.21 32.26 3.87
N PHE A 451 -2.22 31.62 4.47
CA PHE A 451 -3.13 30.71 3.78
C PHE A 451 -3.96 31.41 2.70
N CYS A 452 -4.54 32.57 3.03
CA CYS A 452 -5.35 33.35 2.09
C CYS A 452 -4.50 33.90 0.93
N MET A 453 -3.29 34.40 1.21
CA MET A 453 -2.37 34.87 0.17
C MET A 453 -1.94 33.75 -0.77
N LEU A 454 -1.54 32.58 -0.24
CA LEU A 454 -1.14 31.47 -1.10
C LEU A 454 -2.31 30.92 -1.91
N THR A 455 -3.50 30.82 -1.31
CA THR A 455 -4.71 30.37 -2.01
C THR A 455 -5.12 31.35 -3.12
N TYR A 456 -5.01 32.66 -2.88
CA TYR A 456 -5.21 33.68 -3.91
C TYR A 456 -4.23 33.51 -5.09
N VAL A 457 -2.93 33.34 -4.81
CA VAL A 457 -1.92 33.12 -5.86
C VAL A 457 -2.19 31.82 -6.62
N GLU A 458 -2.58 30.75 -5.93
CA GLU A 458 -2.89 29.46 -6.54
C GLU A 458 -4.15 29.48 -7.41
N LEU A 459 -5.09 30.38 -7.11
CA LEU A 459 -6.30 30.59 -7.92
C LEU A 459 -6.12 31.65 -9.02
N SER A 460 -5.12 32.53 -8.96
CA SER A 460 -4.95 33.64 -9.91
C SER A 460 -3.90 33.37 -10.99
N TYR A 461 -4.33 33.28 -12.25
CA TYR A 461 -3.41 33.15 -13.38
C TYR A 461 -2.48 34.35 -13.56
N ALA A 462 -2.95 35.56 -13.23
CA ALA A 462 -2.14 36.77 -13.31
C ALA A 462 -1.04 36.78 -12.24
N ALA A 463 -1.36 36.36 -11.01
CA ALA A 463 -0.38 36.24 -9.93
C ALA A 463 0.66 35.16 -10.24
N GLN A 464 0.25 34.00 -10.75
CA GLN A 464 1.18 32.95 -11.18
C GLN A 464 2.11 33.44 -12.28
N TRP A 465 1.58 34.15 -13.28
CA TRP A 465 2.41 34.74 -14.34
C TRP A 465 3.44 35.74 -13.79
N PHE A 466 3.03 36.60 -12.84
CA PHE A 466 3.92 37.57 -12.20
C PHE A 466 5.05 36.89 -11.43
N PHE A 467 4.73 35.94 -10.54
CA PHE A 467 5.74 35.23 -9.75
C PHE A 467 6.58 34.25 -10.59
N SER A 468 6.13 33.84 -11.77
CA SER A 468 6.94 33.07 -12.73
C SER A 468 7.99 33.90 -13.47
N ALA A 469 8.13 35.20 -13.20
CA ALA A 469 9.17 36.02 -13.82
C ALA A 469 10.58 35.52 -13.46
N ARG A 470 11.51 35.62 -14.43
CA ARG A 470 12.87 35.08 -14.31
C ARG A 470 13.62 35.58 -13.06
N ILE A 471 13.42 36.84 -12.70
CA ILE A 471 14.08 37.45 -11.53
C ILE A 471 13.60 36.84 -10.21
N PHE A 472 12.29 36.63 -10.05
CA PHE A 472 11.74 36.00 -8.85
C PHE A 472 12.13 34.54 -8.76
N VAL A 473 12.11 33.80 -9.88
CA VAL A 473 12.55 32.40 -9.92
C VAL A 473 14.05 32.29 -9.59
N PHE A 474 14.89 33.22 -10.06
CA PHE A 474 16.30 33.28 -9.68
C PHE A 474 16.47 33.47 -8.16
N LEU A 475 15.77 34.43 -7.57
CA LEU A 475 15.76 34.65 -6.12
C LEU A 475 15.25 33.42 -5.36
N GLY A 476 14.24 32.75 -5.90
CA GLY A 476 13.70 31.48 -5.40
C GLY A 476 14.74 30.37 -5.29
N ASN A 477 15.59 30.23 -6.30
CA ASN A 477 16.62 29.19 -6.32
C ASN A 477 17.69 29.41 -5.23
N ILE A 478 18.06 30.65 -4.96
CA ILE A 478 19.10 30.99 -3.96
C ILE A 478 18.55 31.21 -2.54
N THR A 479 17.22 31.18 -2.39
CA THR A 479 16.49 31.56 -1.16
C THR A 479 16.99 30.87 0.10
N PHE A 480 17.31 29.58 0.02
CA PHE A 480 17.76 28.84 1.19
C PHE A 480 19.13 29.33 1.68
N GLY A 481 20.07 29.60 0.76
CA GLY A 481 21.37 30.18 1.10
C GLY A 481 21.26 31.61 1.62
N THR A 482 20.41 32.44 1.00
CA THR A 482 20.19 33.82 1.45
C THR A 482 19.55 33.87 2.84
N TYR A 483 18.57 33.01 3.13
CA TYR A 483 17.92 32.91 4.45
C TYR A 483 18.89 32.55 5.58
N VAL A 484 19.82 31.63 5.31
CA VAL A 484 20.75 31.11 6.31
C VAL A 484 21.93 32.08 6.52
N ILE A 485 22.42 32.74 5.46
CA ILE A 485 23.62 33.60 5.52
C ILE A 485 23.33 35.04 5.95
N GLN A 486 22.12 35.55 5.73
CA GLN A 486 21.77 36.98 5.95
C GLN A 486 22.20 37.49 7.33
N MET A 487 22.04 36.71 8.40
CA MET A 487 22.40 37.14 9.75
C MET A 487 23.90 37.23 9.95
N THR A 488 24.66 36.33 9.35
CA THR A 488 26.12 36.42 9.33
C THR A 488 26.57 37.69 8.60
N VAL A 489 25.91 38.08 7.50
CA VAL A 489 26.21 39.33 6.78
C VAL A 489 25.85 40.55 7.61
N ILE A 490 24.68 40.57 8.26
CA ILE A 490 24.21 41.67 9.11
C ILE A 490 25.14 41.89 10.31
N TYR A 491 25.68 40.85 10.95
CA TYR A 491 26.54 41.02 12.12
C TYR A 491 28.04 41.20 11.80
N SER A 492 28.50 40.90 10.58
CA SER A 492 29.93 40.97 10.23
C SER A 492 30.28 42.01 9.15
N ILE A 493 29.39 42.24 8.18
CA ILE A 493 29.66 43.10 7.01
C ILE A 493 28.96 44.45 7.16
N MET A 494 27.67 44.44 7.52
CA MET A 494 26.89 45.68 7.72
C MET A 494 27.59 46.68 8.65
N PRO A 495 28.13 46.29 9.83
CA PRO A 495 28.73 47.25 10.76
C PRO A 495 29.93 47.99 10.17
N ARG A 496 30.69 47.32 9.28
CA ARG A 496 31.85 47.91 8.62
C ARG A 496 31.46 48.96 7.58
N PHE A 497 30.41 48.70 6.81
CA PHE A 497 29.90 49.69 5.85
C PHE A 497 29.31 50.91 6.56
N VAL A 498 28.54 50.69 7.63
CA VAL A 498 27.96 51.79 8.41
C VAL A 498 29.05 52.71 8.96
N ASN A 499 30.08 52.16 9.61
CA ASN A 499 31.19 52.96 10.15
C ASN A 499 32.03 53.63 9.05
N HIS A 500 32.21 52.98 7.90
CA HIS A 500 32.94 53.56 6.77
C HIS A 500 32.21 54.80 6.22
N PHE A 501 30.90 54.69 5.96
CA PHE A 501 30.11 55.81 5.45
C PHE A 501 29.87 56.91 6.50
N GLU A 502 29.79 56.55 7.78
CA GLU A 502 29.79 57.51 8.89
C GLU A 502 31.11 58.31 8.92
N SER A 503 32.26 57.63 8.82
CA SER A 503 33.57 58.29 8.77
C SER A 503 33.76 59.17 7.52
N ALA A 504 33.04 58.87 6.44
CA ALA A 504 32.99 59.68 5.22
C ALA A 504 31.97 60.84 5.29
N GLY A 505 31.27 61.02 6.41
CA GLY A 505 30.34 62.13 6.64
C GLY A 505 28.96 61.98 5.99
N TRP A 506 28.52 60.75 5.67
CA TRP A 506 27.23 60.53 5.01
C TRP A 506 26.05 60.70 5.98
N SER A 507 24.96 61.33 5.53
CA SER A 507 23.70 61.41 6.29
C SER A 507 23.12 60.01 6.59
N TYR A 508 22.41 59.86 7.71
CA TYR A 508 21.84 58.59 8.18
C TYR A 508 21.14 57.79 7.06
N TRP A 509 20.17 58.37 6.35
CA TRP A 509 19.42 57.64 5.32
C TRP A 509 20.24 57.27 4.08
N ASN A 510 21.22 58.09 3.68
CA ASN A 510 22.15 57.72 2.61
C ASN A 510 23.06 56.56 3.05
N ASN A 511 23.56 56.58 4.28
CA ASN A 511 24.35 55.49 4.84
C ASN A 511 23.55 54.17 4.89
N ILE A 512 22.35 54.21 5.49
CA ILE A 512 21.50 53.02 5.66
C ILE A 512 21.01 52.46 4.32
N THR A 513 20.61 53.31 3.37
CA THR A 513 20.10 52.86 2.07
C THR A 513 21.19 52.21 1.22
N PHE A 514 22.39 52.81 1.15
CA PHE A 514 23.50 52.20 0.42
C PHE A 514 24.02 50.94 1.12
N THR A 515 24.07 50.93 2.45
CA THR A 515 24.40 49.73 3.23
C THR A 515 23.38 48.60 2.99
N TYR A 516 22.08 48.91 2.92
CA TYR A 516 21.03 47.93 2.60
C TYR A 516 21.27 47.30 1.22
N ILE A 517 21.48 48.11 0.19
CA ILE A 517 21.71 47.62 -1.19
C ILE A 517 22.97 46.76 -1.26
N LEU A 518 24.08 47.20 -0.66
CA LEU A 518 25.33 46.45 -0.64
C LEU A 518 25.20 45.14 0.12
N CYS A 519 24.62 45.16 1.32
CA CYS A 519 24.38 43.94 2.11
C CYS A 519 23.42 42.97 1.42
N LEU A 520 22.39 43.47 0.73
CA LEU A 520 21.46 42.65 -0.05
C LEU A 520 22.17 41.98 -1.23
N LEU A 521 22.94 42.74 -2.02
CA LEU A 521 23.71 42.20 -3.15
C LEU A 521 24.76 41.18 -2.70
N ILE A 522 25.47 41.46 -1.61
CA ILE A 522 26.44 40.53 -1.00
C ILE A 522 25.72 39.27 -0.51
N THR A 523 24.57 39.42 0.14
CA THR A 523 23.77 38.27 0.59
C THR A 523 23.29 37.42 -0.58
N TRP A 524 22.87 38.04 -1.69
CA TRP A 524 22.52 37.30 -2.92
C TRP A 524 23.72 36.62 -3.56
N ALA A 525 24.88 37.27 -3.62
CA ALA A 525 26.10 36.70 -4.16
C ALA A 525 26.57 35.50 -3.31
N LEU A 526 26.64 35.66 -1.98
CA LEU A 526 27.00 34.58 -1.05
C LEU A 526 25.96 33.46 -1.05
N GLY A 527 24.66 33.80 -1.12
CA GLY A 527 23.57 32.83 -1.26
C GLY A 527 23.64 32.05 -2.57
N TRP A 528 24.03 32.68 -3.68
CA TRP A 528 24.24 32.02 -4.97
C TRP A 528 25.45 31.07 -4.94
N VAL A 529 26.54 31.48 -4.30
CA VAL A 529 27.70 30.60 -4.06
C VAL A 529 27.27 29.42 -3.21
N PHE A 530 26.63 29.67 -2.06
CA PHE A 530 26.15 28.65 -1.14
C PHE A 530 25.17 27.67 -1.78
N TYR A 531 24.29 28.15 -2.66
CA TYR A 531 23.39 27.30 -3.43
C TYR A 531 24.15 26.31 -4.32
N HIS A 532 25.17 26.78 -5.05
CA HIS A 532 25.94 25.93 -5.96
C HIS A 532 26.93 25.00 -5.25
N THR A 533 27.54 25.45 -4.16
CA THR A 533 28.59 24.70 -3.45
C THR A 533 28.01 23.80 -2.36
N VAL A 534 27.07 24.31 -1.54
CA VAL A 534 26.57 23.63 -0.34
C VAL A 534 25.19 23.01 -0.58
N ASP A 535 24.16 23.76 -1.00
CA ASP A 535 22.79 23.21 -1.11
C ASP A 535 22.69 22.15 -2.23
N LYS A 536 23.17 22.47 -3.43
CA LYS A 536 23.22 21.52 -4.55
C LYS A 536 24.19 20.37 -4.28
N GLY A 537 25.31 20.66 -3.61
CA GLY A 537 26.26 19.67 -3.13
C GLY A 537 25.61 18.67 -2.16
N ALA A 538 24.90 19.15 -1.15
CA ALA A 538 24.16 18.35 -0.17
C ALA A 538 23.08 17.49 -0.82
N LEU A 539 22.31 18.06 -1.77
CA LEU A 539 21.27 17.32 -2.48
C LEU A 539 21.86 16.18 -3.32
N ASN A 540 22.99 16.43 -3.99
CA ASN A 540 23.67 15.45 -4.82
C ASN A 540 24.39 14.39 -4.00
N LEU A 541 25.05 14.80 -2.91
CA LEU A 541 25.61 13.90 -1.91
C LEU A 541 24.53 12.99 -1.33
N ALA A 542 23.36 13.54 -0.98
CA ALA A 542 22.26 12.77 -0.44
C ALA A 542 21.66 11.79 -1.46
N ARG A 543 21.57 12.18 -2.74
CA ARG A 543 21.19 11.26 -3.83
C ARG A 543 22.24 10.17 -4.02
N TRP A 544 23.51 10.55 -4.03
CA TRP A 544 24.62 9.61 -4.16
C TRP A 544 24.64 8.62 -2.98
N MET A 545 24.59 9.10 -1.74
CA MET A 545 24.51 8.27 -0.53
C MET A 545 23.30 7.34 -0.57
N TRP A 546 22.13 7.85 -0.98
CA TRP A 546 20.94 7.00 -1.14
C TRP A 546 21.18 5.89 -2.16
N ASN A 547 21.74 6.22 -3.32
CA ASN A 547 22.00 5.25 -4.38
C ASN A 547 23.10 4.24 -3.98
N GLU A 548 24.16 4.67 -3.31
CA GLU A 548 25.23 3.75 -2.88
C GLU A 548 24.80 2.85 -1.71
N LEU A 549 24.14 3.41 -0.69
CA LEU A 549 23.70 2.67 0.50
C LEU A 549 22.54 1.73 0.20
N PHE A 550 21.59 2.14 -0.66
CA PHE A 550 20.34 1.41 -0.86
C PHE A 550 20.14 0.87 -2.28
N GLU A 551 20.89 1.31 -3.29
CA GLU A 551 20.76 0.82 -4.68
C GLU A 551 21.97 0.01 -5.17
N LYS A 552 23.21 0.25 -4.70
CA LYS A 552 24.41 -0.47 -5.18
C LYS A 552 25.00 -1.49 -4.22
N GLY A 553 24.44 -1.64 -3.01
CA GLY A 553 24.76 -2.74 -2.11
C GLY A 553 26.23 -2.86 -1.70
N THR A 554 26.85 -1.79 -1.18
CA THR A 554 28.20 -1.90 -0.61
C THR A 554 28.21 -2.80 0.64
N THR A 555 29.00 -3.87 0.59
CA THR A 555 29.03 -4.98 1.55
C THR A 555 29.91 -4.75 2.79
N ARG A 556 30.54 -3.57 2.95
CA ARG A 556 31.35 -3.25 4.14
C ARG A 556 31.20 -1.79 4.57
N ILE A 557 30.75 -1.57 5.81
CA ILE A 557 30.60 -0.25 6.44
C ILE A 557 31.95 0.48 6.53
N ALA A 558 33.06 -0.25 6.60
CA ALA A 558 34.42 0.28 6.69
C ALA A 558 34.94 0.98 5.42
N ASP A 559 34.36 0.70 4.24
CA ASP A 559 34.81 1.28 2.96
C ASP A 559 34.16 2.65 2.67
N LEU A 560 33.14 3.04 3.44
CA LEU A 560 32.36 4.26 3.24
C LEU A 560 33.17 5.55 3.33
N PRO A 561 34.11 5.74 4.28
CA PRO A 561 34.90 6.97 4.37
C PRO A 561 35.84 7.17 3.16
N ALA A 562 36.50 6.10 2.70
CA ALA A 562 37.43 6.16 1.58
C ALA A 562 36.71 6.38 0.23
N LYS A 563 35.55 5.76 0.03
CA LYS A 563 34.76 5.91 -1.20
C LYS A 563 33.96 7.21 -1.25
N SER A 564 33.50 7.74 -0.12
CA SER A 564 32.86 9.07 -0.07
C SER A 564 33.86 10.18 -0.40
N ALA A 565 35.13 10.06 0.04
CA ALA A 565 36.21 10.94 -0.40
C ALA A 565 36.44 10.87 -1.93
N MET A 566 36.48 9.67 -2.53
CA MET A 566 36.63 9.52 -3.98
C MET A 566 35.40 9.95 -4.78
N GLY A 567 34.18 9.79 -4.24
CA GLY A 567 32.92 10.22 -4.85
C GLY A 567 32.78 11.73 -4.91
N ILE A 568 33.25 12.46 -3.89
CA ILE A 568 33.32 13.93 -3.88
C ILE A 568 34.30 14.42 -4.97
N VAL A 569 35.44 13.75 -5.14
CA VAL A 569 36.43 14.04 -6.19
C VAL A 569 35.89 13.72 -7.59
N GLY A 570 35.09 12.67 -7.73
CA GLY A 570 34.44 12.31 -9.00
C GLY A 570 33.29 13.24 -9.39
N MET A 571 32.48 13.68 -8.43
CA MET A 571 31.39 14.64 -8.66
C MET A 571 31.88 16.00 -9.17
N ALA A 572 33.08 16.43 -8.75
CA ALA A 572 33.69 17.66 -9.22
C ALA A 572 34.09 17.62 -10.72
N LYS A 573 34.21 16.43 -11.32
CA LYS A 573 34.72 16.26 -12.70
C LYS A 573 33.64 16.09 -13.78
N THR A 574 32.43 15.61 -13.46
CA THR A 574 31.51 15.04 -14.50
C THR A 574 30.21 15.83 -14.73
N TYR A 575 29.96 16.94 -14.03
CA TYR A 575 28.68 17.66 -14.07
C TYR A 575 28.27 18.38 -15.38
N PRO A 576 29.14 18.73 -16.35
CA PRO A 576 28.68 19.52 -17.51
C PRO A 576 27.88 18.77 -18.60
N GLY A 577 27.98 17.43 -18.71
CA GLY A 577 27.60 16.74 -19.97
C GLY A 577 26.17 16.17 -20.10
N GLN A 578 25.47 15.82 -19.02
CA GLN A 578 24.30 14.90 -19.11
C GLN A 578 22.90 15.57 -19.11
N PHE A 579 22.80 16.89 -19.24
CA PHE A 579 21.54 17.64 -19.09
C PHE A 579 20.58 17.54 -20.30
N ALA A 580 21.03 17.16 -21.49
CA ALA A 580 20.26 17.36 -22.72
C ALA A 580 19.20 16.27 -23.06
N GLY A 581 19.29 15.04 -22.52
CA GLY A 581 18.53 13.90 -23.06
C GLY A 581 17.16 13.59 -22.42
N TRP A 582 16.84 14.16 -21.26
CA TRP A 582 15.82 13.62 -20.37
C TRP A 582 14.37 14.09 -20.65
N THR A 583 14.18 15.18 -21.37
CA THR A 583 12.90 15.93 -21.41
C THR A 583 11.80 15.32 -22.30
N LYS A 584 12.06 14.29 -23.11
CA LYS A 584 11.15 13.93 -24.22
C LYS A 584 10.01 12.92 -23.91
N ARG A 585 9.92 12.27 -22.74
CA ARG A 585 9.16 10.97 -22.64
C ARG A 585 7.87 10.85 -21.78
N LYS A 586 7.33 11.83 -21.04
CA LYS A 586 6.29 11.50 -20.00
C LYS A 586 5.02 12.39 -19.97
N GLY A 587 4.24 12.40 -21.06
CA GLY A 587 2.97 13.16 -21.16
C GLY A 587 1.63 12.40 -21.04
N VAL A 588 1.50 11.15 -21.49
CA VAL A 588 0.19 10.68 -22.03
C VAL A 588 -0.71 9.79 -21.12
N GLY A 589 -0.23 9.20 -20.02
CA GLY A 589 -0.91 8.04 -19.37
C GLY A 589 -2.01 8.25 -18.30
N PHE A 590 -2.59 9.44 -18.07
CA PHE A 590 -3.36 9.71 -16.83
C PHE A 590 -4.89 9.54 -16.89
N VAL A 591 -5.51 9.57 -18.07
CA VAL A 591 -6.96 9.80 -18.20
C VAL A 591 -7.82 8.52 -18.14
N ALA A 592 -7.23 7.33 -18.26
CA ALA A 592 -7.99 6.07 -18.34
C ALA A 592 -8.50 5.47 -17.01
N GLY A 593 -8.11 6.03 -15.84
CA GLY A 593 -8.26 5.34 -14.54
C GLY A 593 -9.62 5.41 -13.82
N CYS A 594 -10.44 6.44 -14.04
CA CYS A 594 -11.54 6.76 -13.10
C CYS A 594 -12.89 6.06 -13.35
N LYS A 595 -13.15 5.48 -14.53
CA LYS A 595 -14.41 4.74 -14.80
C LYS A 595 -14.45 3.33 -14.18
N LYS A 596 -13.31 2.78 -13.76
CA LYS A 596 -13.21 1.40 -13.22
C LYS A 596 -13.67 1.23 -11.75
N VAL A 597 -13.72 2.30 -10.96
CA VAL A 597 -13.87 2.21 -9.48
C VAL A 597 -15.33 2.05 -9.01
N ASN A 598 -16.33 2.53 -9.76
CA ASN A 598 -17.73 2.46 -9.34
C ASN A 598 -18.37 1.08 -9.66
N TRP A 599 -18.01 0.50 -10.80
CA TRP A 599 -18.37 -0.88 -11.16
C TRP A 599 -17.79 -1.89 -10.15
N PHE A 600 -16.59 -1.60 -9.63
CA PHE A 600 -15.85 -2.44 -8.69
C PHE A 600 -16.55 -2.65 -7.33
N VAL A 601 -17.19 -1.62 -6.75
CA VAL A 601 -17.78 -1.72 -5.39
C VAL A 601 -19.04 -2.57 -5.38
N ARG A 602 -19.85 -2.51 -6.45
CA ARG A 602 -21.09 -3.29 -6.56
C ARG A 602 -20.86 -4.75 -6.96
N ASN A 603 -19.74 -5.05 -7.62
CA ASN A 603 -19.45 -6.39 -8.15
C ASN A 603 -18.27 -7.09 -7.46
N TRP A 604 -17.89 -6.67 -6.24
CA TRP A 604 -16.61 -7.11 -5.66
C TRP A 604 -16.54 -8.62 -5.29
N ARG A 605 -17.68 -9.23 -4.92
CA ARG A 605 -17.73 -10.66 -4.54
C ARG A 605 -17.64 -11.60 -5.73
N THR A 606 -18.13 -11.18 -6.89
CA THR A 606 -18.11 -11.92 -8.15
C THR A 606 -18.08 -10.89 -9.27
N PRO A 607 -16.89 -10.57 -9.81
CA PRO A 607 -16.78 -9.58 -10.90
C PRO A 607 -17.54 -10.03 -12.16
N THR A 608 -17.85 -11.32 -12.25
CA THR A 608 -18.60 -11.98 -13.31
C THR A 608 -19.61 -12.95 -12.69
N VAL A 609 -20.84 -12.99 -13.23
CA VAL A 609 -21.85 -13.99 -12.90
C VAL A 609 -21.66 -15.14 -13.88
N ARG A 610 -21.45 -16.37 -13.37
CA ARG A 610 -21.33 -17.58 -14.21
C ARG A 610 -22.66 -18.27 -14.33
N ASP A 611 -22.99 -18.67 -15.55
CA ASP A 611 -24.05 -19.63 -15.81
C ASP A 611 -23.49 -21.05 -15.64
N ARG A 612 -24.00 -21.79 -14.65
CA ARG A 612 -23.54 -23.16 -14.34
C ARG A 612 -24.21 -24.24 -15.19
N THR A 613 -25.17 -23.84 -16.04
CA THR A 613 -25.93 -24.75 -16.91
C THR A 613 -25.21 -25.06 -18.22
N VAL A 614 -24.29 -24.18 -18.64
CA VAL A 614 -23.51 -24.35 -19.87
C VAL A 614 -22.54 -25.52 -19.72
N MET A 615 -22.62 -26.49 -20.63
CA MET A 615 -21.70 -27.64 -20.70
C MET A 615 -20.64 -27.41 -21.76
N SER A 616 -19.38 -27.71 -21.45
CA SER A 616 -18.28 -27.70 -22.41
C SER A 616 -18.30 -28.96 -23.30
N PRO A 617 -17.64 -28.96 -24.47
CA PRO A 617 -17.50 -30.16 -25.30
C PRO A 617 -16.89 -31.34 -24.55
N ALA A 618 -15.98 -31.09 -23.61
CA ALA A 618 -15.39 -32.12 -22.76
C ALA A 618 -16.42 -32.73 -21.79
N ASP A 619 -17.39 -31.92 -21.31
CA ASP A 619 -18.47 -32.40 -20.45
C ASP A 619 -19.46 -33.26 -21.22
N LEU A 620 -19.79 -32.86 -22.45
CA LEU A 620 -20.69 -33.61 -23.34
C LEU A 620 -20.05 -34.93 -23.82
N ALA A 621 -18.72 -35.01 -23.82
CA ALA A 621 -18.00 -36.24 -24.18
C ALA A 621 -17.99 -37.29 -23.06
N VAL A 622 -18.35 -36.94 -21.82
CA VAL A 622 -18.40 -37.88 -20.69
C VAL A 622 -19.62 -38.78 -20.83
N ARG A 623 -19.38 -40.09 -20.90
CA ARG A 623 -20.47 -41.07 -20.94
C ARG A 623 -21.09 -41.24 -19.55
N PRO A 624 -22.43 -41.40 -19.43
CA PRO A 624 -23.08 -41.66 -18.14
C PRO A 624 -22.51 -42.85 -17.37
N GLU A 625 -22.00 -43.86 -18.08
CA GLU A 625 -21.38 -45.07 -17.53
C GLU A 625 -20.04 -44.81 -16.79
N GLU A 626 -19.37 -43.70 -17.10
CA GLU A 626 -18.11 -43.29 -16.49
C GLU A 626 -18.33 -42.52 -15.18
N LEU A 627 -19.57 -42.08 -14.92
CA LEU A 627 -19.93 -41.39 -13.70
C LEU A 627 -20.11 -42.38 -12.55
N ARG A 628 -19.65 -41.97 -11.37
CA ARG A 628 -19.75 -42.67 -10.10
C ARG A 628 -20.44 -41.77 -9.09
N SER A 629 -21.09 -42.37 -8.09
CA SER A 629 -21.73 -41.59 -7.02
C SER A 629 -20.68 -40.86 -6.18
N THR A 630 -20.96 -39.62 -5.77
CA THR A 630 -20.15 -38.91 -4.77
C THR A 630 -20.45 -39.34 -3.34
N PHE A 631 -21.43 -40.23 -3.14
CA PHE A 631 -21.84 -40.69 -1.82
C PHE A 631 -20.79 -41.62 -1.22
N TRP A 632 -20.24 -41.25 -0.06
CA TRP A 632 -19.20 -42.04 0.59
C TRP A 632 -19.78 -43.24 1.33
N THR A 633 -19.46 -44.46 0.90
CA THR A 633 -19.98 -45.71 1.50
C THR A 633 -18.97 -46.40 2.41
N TYR A 634 -17.67 -46.25 2.16
CA TYR A 634 -16.61 -46.98 2.87
C TYR A 634 -16.59 -46.65 4.38
N ASP A 635 -16.43 -47.69 5.22
CA ASP A 635 -16.32 -47.53 6.67
C ASP A 635 -14.85 -47.34 7.09
N LEU A 636 -14.57 -46.22 7.75
CA LEU A 636 -13.24 -45.86 8.26
C LEU A 636 -13.05 -46.20 9.75
N SER A 637 -14.05 -46.80 10.41
CA SER A 637 -14.00 -47.10 11.85
C SER A 637 -12.81 -47.98 12.26
N GLY A 638 -12.35 -48.85 11.36
CA GLY A 638 -11.18 -49.72 11.56
C GLY A 638 -9.83 -49.05 11.34
N ASP A 639 -9.79 -47.87 10.72
CA ASP A 639 -8.56 -47.10 10.48
C ASP A 639 -8.31 -46.14 11.65
N LYS A 640 -7.33 -46.49 12.48
CA LYS A 640 -6.96 -45.72 13.68
C LYS A 640 -6.52 -44.30 13.34
N GLU A 641 -5.81 -44.11 12.22
CA GLU A 641 -5.31 -42.79 11.83
C GLU A 641 -6.47 -41.92 11.34
N ALA A 642 -7.35 -42.46 10.49
CA ALA A 642 -8.54 -41.76 10.03
C ALA A 642 -9.46 -41.37 11.21
N MET A 643 -9.64 -42.24 12.20
CA MET A 643 -10.41 -41.94 13.41
C MET A 643 -9.76 -40.86 14.29
N HIS A 644 -8.42 -40.86 14.38
CA HIS A 644 -7.68 -39.82 15.09
C HIS A 644 -7.83 -38.45 14.42
N THR A 645 -7.67 -38.39 13.10
CA THR A 645 -7.92 -37.18 12.30
C THR A 645 -9.35 -36.68 12.45
N ALA A 646 -10.34 -37.57 12.42
CA ALA A 646 -11.74 -37.23 12.64
C ALA A 646 -11.98 -36.62 14.03
N TRP A 647 -11.33 -37.17 15.07
CA TRP A 647 -11.38 -36.64 16.42
C TRP A 647 -10.73 -35.25 16.51
N LEU A 648 -9.55 -35.07 15.92
CA LEU A 648 -8.83 -33.80 15.95
C LEU A 648 -9.58 -32.67 15.22
N LEU A 649 -10.20 -32.98 14.07
CA LEU A 649 -11.06 -32.05 13.35
C LEU A 649 -12.30 -31.64 14.14
N ARG A 650 -12.91 -32.59 14.88
CA ARG A 650 -14.03 -32.29 15.79
C ARG A 650 -13.57 -31.41 16.94
N LEU A 651 -12.43 -31.74 17.56
CA LEU A 651 -11.83 -30.93 18.62
C LEU A 651 -11.65 -29.49 18.14
N ASN A 652 -11.02 -29.28 16.99
CA ASN A 652 -10.84 -27.95 16.39
C ASN A 652 -12.16 -27.18 16.22
N GLY A 653 -13.23 -27.88 15.83
CA GLY A 653 -14.57 -27.31 15.72
C GLY A 653 -15.13 -26.74 17.04
N PHE A 654 -14.66 -27.21 18.19
CA PHE A 654 -15.07 -26.78 19.53
C PHE A 654 -14.08 -25.83 20.22
N MET A 655 -12.89 -25.55 19.65
CA MET A 655 -11.87 -24.72 20.30
C MET A 655 -12.07 -23.21 20.15
N TRP A 656 -13.02 -22.76 19.30
CA TRP A 656 -13.28 -21.32 19.10
C TRP A 656 -13.59 -20.53 20.40
N PRO A 657 -14.30 -21.04 21.44
CA PRO A 657 -14.50 -20.31 22.68
C PRO A 657 -13.20 -20.19 23.49
N VAL A 658 -12.34 -21.21 23.41
CA VAL A 658 -11.04 -21.20 24.07
C VAL A 658 -10.15 -20.12 23.45
N HIS A 659 -10.20 -19.92 22.13
CA HIS A 659 -9.48 -18.83 21.49
C HIS A 659 -10.06 -17.45 21.83
N MET A 660 -11.40 -17.34 21.89
CA MET A 660 -12.09 -16.12 22.30
C MET A 660 -11.69 -15.63 23.69
N ILE A 661 -11.45 -16.55 24.63
CA ILE A 661 -11.08 -16.20 26.01
C ILE A 661 -9.57 -16.20 26.19
N GLY A 662 -8.87 -17.15 25.57
CA GLY A 662 -7.44 -17.39 25.74
C GLY A 662 -6.57 -16.25 25.21
N ILE A 663 -6.87 -15.70 24.02
CA ILE A 663 -6.08 -14.61 23.44
C ILE A 663 -6.23 -13.31 24.26
N PRO A 664 -7.44 -12.83 24.58
CA PRO A 664 -7.61 -11.68 25.47
C PRO A 664 -7.12 -11.95 26.89
N GLY A 665 -7.28 -13.19 27.40
CA GLY A 665 -6.78 -13.59 28.72
C GLY A 665 -5.25 -13.53 28.81
N LEU A 666 -4.53 -14.02 27.79
CA LEU A 666 -3.08 -13.90 27.72
C LEU A 666 -2.65 -12.44 27.57
N ALA A 667 -3.36 -11.65 26.77
CA ALA A 667 -3.10 -10.21 26.65
C ALA A 667 -3.31 -9.47 27.98
N ALA A 668 -4.34 -9.85 28.75
CA ALA A 668 -4.62 -9.30 30.07
C ALA A 668 -3.57 -9.73 31.10
N LEU A 669 -3.17 -11.00 31.11
CA LEU A 669 -2.10 -11.49 31.98
C LEU A 669 -0.79 -10.74 31.70
N TRP A 670 -0.43 -10.58 30.43
CA TRP A 670 0.74 -9.79 30.02
C TRP A 670 0.62 -8.30 30.37
N PHE A 671 -0.61 -7.78 30.40
CA PHE A 671 -0.91 -6.42 30.85
C PHE A 671 -0.73 -6.24 32.35
N PHE A 672 -1.15 -7.19 33.18
CA PHE A 672 -1.05 -7.09 34.64
C PHE A 672 0.36 -7.42 35.17
N GLU A 673 1.04 -8.41 34.59
CA GLU A 673 2.41 -8.81 34.96
C GLU A 673 3.49 -7.86 34.40
N ASN A 674 3.12 -7.03 33.41
CA ASN A 674 3.89 -6.00 32.71
C ASN A 674 5.42 -6.00 32.90
N PRO A 675 6.16 -6.85 32.16
CA PRO A 675 7.62 -6.87 32.20
C PRO A 675 8.29 -5.71 31.45
N ILE A 676 7.54 -4.79 30.82
CA ILE A 676 8.07 -3.85 29.79
C ILE A 676 8.18 -2.40 30.30
N GLY A 677 7.65 -2.12 31.49
CA GLY A 677 7.76 -0.83 32.19
C GLY A 677 6.40 -0.19 32.51
N PRO A 678 6.35 0.86 33.32
CA PRO A 678 5.09 1.49 33.76
C PRO A 678 4.24 1.99 32.59
N TRP A 679 2.94 2.19 32.82
CA TRP A 679 2.02 2.76 31.84
C TRP A 679 1.38 4.03 32.37
N SER A 680 0.99 4.92 31.45
CA SER A 680 0.35 6.22 31.76
C SER A 680 -0.99 6.32 31.03
N TYR A 681 -1.91 7.09 31.59
CA TYR A 681 -3.15 7.51 30.92
C TYR A 681 -2.92 8.65 29.90
N ASP A 682 -1.70 9.19 29.85
CA ASP A 682 -1.31 10.17 28.83
C ASP A 682 -1.46 9.57 27.43
N VAL A 683 -2.05 10.36 26.52
CA VAL A 683 -2.31 9.92 25.14
C VAL A 683 -1.00 9.65 24.39
N LEU A 684 0.07 10.38 24.70
CA LEU A 684 1.40 10.20 24.11
C LEU A 684 2.49 10.44 25.16
N THR A 685 3.52 9.61 25.13
CA THR A 685 4.78 9.77 25.89
C THR A 685 5.98 9.64 24.95
N PHE A 686 7.19 9.97 25.38
CA PHE A 686 8.39 9.83 24.53
C PHE A 686 8.60 8.40 23.98
N GLY A 687 8.29 7.37 24.79
CA GLY A 687 8.31 5.97 24.36
C GLY A 687 7.31 5.64 23.23
N SER A 688 6.32 6.51 22.98
CA SER A 688 5.33 6.32 21.92
C SER A 688 5.92 6.45 20.51
N LEU A 689 7.08 7.12 20.36
CA LEU A 689 7.73 7.35 19.07
C LEU A 689 8.06 6.06 18.31
N TRP A 690 8.50 5.01 19.02
CA TRP A 690 8.79 3.70 18.43
C TRP A 690 7.77 2.63 18.83
N ARG A 691 7.13 2.72 20.01
CA ARG A 691 6.14 1.72 20.46
C ARG A 691 4.85 1.72 19.63
N VAL A 692 4.52 2.83 18.95
CA VAL A 692 3.39 2.87 18.00
C VAL A 692 3.57 1.92 16.81
N LEU A 693 4.81 1.50 16.50
CA LEU A 693 5.06 0.53 15.44
C LEU A 693 4.40 -0.83 15.72
N TRP A 694 4.19 -1.19 16.98
CA TRP A 694 3.44 -2.41 17.33
C TRP A 694 1.97 -2.32 16.95
N CYS A 695 1.37 -1.13 16.97
CA CYS A 695 -0.01 -0.91 16.55
C CYS A 695 -0.23 -1.15 15.05
N LEU A 696 0.84 -1.15 14.23
CA LEU A 696 0.73 -1.44 12.80
C LEU A 696 0.31 -2.90 12.51
N SER A 697 0.52 -3.82 13.46
CA SER A 697 0.12 -5.23 13.33
C SER A 697 -1.33 -5.50 13.75
N VAL A 698 -2.01 -4.54 14.37
CA VAL A 698 -3.38 -4.70 14.88
C VAL A 698 -4.37 -5.22 13.81
N PRO A 699 -4.39 -4.72 12.56
CA PRO A 699 -5.31 -5.24 11.54
C PRO A 699 -5.10 -6.73 11.25
N TYR A 700 -3.85 -7.18 11.20
CA TYR A 700 -3.53 -8.59 11.00
C TYR A 700 -4.00 -9.42 12.19
N CYS A 701 -3.71 -8.97 13.42
CA CYS A 701 -4.11 -9.67 14.64
C CYS A 701 -5.62 -9.75 14.83
N ILE A 702 -6.39 -8.74 14.41
CA ILE A 702 -7.85 -8.78 14.41
C ILE A 702 -8.36 -9.85 13.45
N ILE A 703 -7.81 -9.93 12.23
CA ILE A 703 -8.21 -10.93 11.23
C ILE A 703 -7.95 -12.35 11.75
N THR A 704 -6.77 -12.61 12.30
CA THR A 704 -6.43 -13.92 12.85
C THR A 704 -7.27 -14.25 14.08
N TYR A 705 -7.51 -13.27 14.95
CA TYR A 705 -8.38 -13.45 16.12
C TYR A 705 -9.81 -13.84 15.70
N ILE A 706 -10.42 -13.09 14.78
CA ILE A 706 -11.74 -13.42 14.23
C ILE A 706 -11.72 -14.81 13.59
N GLY A 707 -10.64 -15.15 12.89
CA GLY A 707 -10.49 -16.46 12.26
C GLY A 707 -10.45 -17.62 13.24
N PHE A 708 -9.71 -17.48 14.35
CA PHE A 708 -9.74 -18.46 15.44
C PHE A 708 -11.10 -18.54 16.13
N CYS A 709 -11.80 -17.41 16.25
CA CYS A 709 -13.16 -17.36 16.81
C CYS A 709 -14.23 -17.87 15.84
N THR A 710 -13.88 -18.10 14.57
CA THR A 710 -14.81 -18.62 13.55
C THR A 710 -14.86 -20.15 13.64
N PRO A 711 -16.01 -20.75 14.02
CA PRO A 711 -16.09 -22.18 14.24
C PRO A 711 -15.93 -22.95 12.91
N ARG A 712 -14.95 -23.87 12.87
CA ARG A 712 -14.72 -24.78 11.73
C ARG A 712 -15.28 -26.17 12.04
N ILE A 713 -16.61 -26.27 12.11
CA ILE A 713 -17.28 -27.49 12.60
C ILE A 713 -17.18 -28.61 11.56
N ALA A 714 -16.41 -29.65 11.88
CA ALA A 714 -16.35 -30.89 11.11
C ALA A 714 -17.49 -31.85 11.53
N TYR A 715 -18.63 -31.75 10.86
CA TYR A 715 -19.82 -32.54 11.18
C TYR A 715 -19.61 -34.06 11.00
N SER A 716 -20.40 -34.87 11.71
CA SER A 716 -20.41 -36.32 11.53
C SER A 716 -20.95 -36.71 10.15
N LYS A 717 -20.65 -37.95 9.70
CA LYS A 717 -21.18 -38.49 8.43
C LYS A 717 -22.71 -38.37 8.37
N GLU A 718 -23.37 -38.88 9.40
CA GLU A 718 -24.83 -38.86 9.54
C GLU A 718 -25.44 -37.45 9.44
N THR A 719 -24.73 -36.43 9.93
CA THR A 719 -25.19 -35.04 9.84
C THR A 719 -24.98 -34.47 8.45
N MET A 720 -23.86 -34.84 7.79
CA MET A 720 -23.59 -34.45 6.41
C MET A 720 -24.59 -35.08 5.45
N ASP A 721 -24.97 -36.34 5.66
CA ASP A 721 -25.91 -37.07 4.80
C ASP A 721 -27.33 -36.48 4.78
N LYS A 722 -27.69 -35.69 5.80
CA LYS A 722 -28.96 -34.95 5.85
C LYS A 722 -28.93 -33.63 5.07
N ARG A 723 -27.77 -33.19 4.58
CA ARG A 723 -27.63 -31.91 3.86
C ARG A 723 -28.09 -32.04 2.41
N PRO A 724 -28.54 -30.94 1.79
CA PRO A 724 -28.88 -30.92 0.38
C PRO A 724 -27.65 -31.28 -0.48
N VAL A 725 -27.83 -32.25 -1.37
CA VAL A 725 -26.80 -32.67 -2.33
C VAL A 725 -26.69 -31.63 -3.44
N LYS A 726 -25.45 -31.22 -3.73
CA LYS A 726 -25.12 -30.25 -4.79
C LYS A 726 -24.53 -30.93 -6.02
N ARG A 727 -23.70 -31.95 -5.81
CA ARG A 727 -23.12 -32.78 -6.88
C ARG A 727 -23.22 -34.24 -6.49
N ASP A 728 -24.05 -34.99 -7.17
CA ASP A 728 -24.32 -36.41 -6.89
C ASP A 728 -23.35 -37.36 -7.60
N THR A 729 -22.69 -36.88 -8.65
CA THR A 729 -21.87 -37.65 -9.58
C THR A 729 -20.45 -37.09 -9.75
N ILE A 730 -19.49 -37.97 -9.98
CA ILE A 730 -18.06 -37.68 -10.22
C ILE A 730 -17.49 -38.70 -11.22
N ARG A 731 -16.60 -38.27 -12.11
CA ARG A 731 -15.88 -39.17 -13.04
C ARG A 731 -14.59 -39.66 -12.39
N ASN A 732 -13.64 -38.76 -12.14
CA ASN A 732 -12.39 -39.06 -11.44
C ASN A 732 -12.06 -38.01 -10.37
N LEU A 733 -11.39 -38.46 -9.29
CA LEU A 733 -10.68 -37.61 -8.35
C LEU A 733 -9.18 -37.95 -8.43
N TYR A 734 -8.41 -37.09 -9.09
CA TYR A 734 -6.97 -37.22 -9.21
C TYR A 734 -6.26 -36.63 -7.99
N ILE A 735 -5.47 -37.42 -7.30
CA ILE A 735 -4.50 -36.96 -6.30
C ILE A 735 -3.16 -36.84 -7.03
N VAL A 736 -2.74 -35.62 -7.33
CA VAL A 736 -1.61 -35.33 -8.21
C VAL A 736 -0.42 -34.88 -7.37
N ILE A 737 0.61 -35.72 -7.30
CA ILE A 737 1.86 -35.45 -6.59
C ILE A 737 2.82 -34.78 -7.57
N VAL A 738 3.09 -33.48 -7.42
CA VAL A 738 3.95 -32.74 -8.35
C VAL A 738 5.39 -32.71 -7.86
N THR A 739 6.32 -33.10 -8.72
CA THR A 739 7.75 -33.18 -8.37
C THR A 739 8.66 -32.72 -9.52
N GLN A 740 9.82 -32.16 -9.16
CA GLN A 740 10.92 -31.91 -10.10
C GLN A 740 11.82 -33.16 -10.27
N GLY A 741 11.60 -34.21 -9.48
CA GLY A 741 12.45 -35.42 -9.45
C GLY A 741 13.72 -35.29 -8.60
N SER A 742 13.87 -34.21 -7.83
CA SER A 742 15.07 -33.99 -7.00
C SER A 742 15.08 -34.77 -5.68
N ASN A 743 13.92 -35.24 -5.20
CA ASN A 743 13.76 -35.93 -3.93
C ASN A 743 12.94 -37.21 -4.08
N GLU A 744 13.55 -38.24 -4.69
CA GLU A 744 12.90 -39.52 -4.97
C GLU A 744 12.36 -40.22 -3.71
N GLU A 745 13.07 -40.15 -2.59
CA GLU A 745 12.59 -40.77 -1.36
C GLU A 745 11.30 -40.14 -0.86
N ALA A 746 11.17 -38.81 -0.93
CA ALA A 746 9.94 -38.11 -0.53
C ALA A 746 8.77 -38.51 -1.45
N VAL A 747 8.97 -38.49 -2.77
CA VAL A 747 7.96 -38.89 -3.76
C VAL A 747 7.48 -40.32 -3.50
N ARG A 748 8.40 -41.27 -3.33
CA ARG A 748 8.06 -42.68 -3.08
C ARG A 748 7.31 -42.85 -1.76
N ARG A 749 7.72 -42.18 -0.68
CA ARG A 749 7.00 -42.20 0.60
C ARG A 749 5.58 -41.65 0.44
N GLY A 750 5.44 -40.50 -0.22
CA GLY A 750 4.15 -39.85 -0.46
C GLY A 750 3.21 -40.73 -1.30
N TYR A 751 3.70 -41.23 -2.43
CA TYR A 751 2.95 -42.11 -3.32
C TYR A 751 2.53 -43.41 -2.64
N ASN A 752 3.45 -44.11 -1.97
CA ASN A 752 3.14 -45.39 -1.31
C ASN A 752 2.12 -45.22 -0.18
N ARG A 753 2.07 -44.04 0.46
CA ARG A 753 1.07 -43.73 1.49
C ARG A 753 -0.31 -43.43 0.91
N MET A 754 -0.37 -42.76 -0.24
CA MET A 754 -1.64 -42.34 -0.85
C MET A 754 -2.22 -43.37 -1.82
N LYS A 755 -1.41 -44.20 -2.48
CA LYS A 755 -1.87 -45.23 -3.44
C LYS A 755 -2.93 -46.18 -2.87
N PRO A 756 -2.84 -46.65 -1.60
CA PRO A 756 -3.90 -47.45 -1.00
C PRO A 756 -5.28 -46.76 -0.94
N LEU A 757 -5.35 -45.43 -0.98
CA LEU A 757 -6.59 -44.67 -0.92
C LEU A 757 -7.49 -44.89 -2.15
N GLU A 758 -6.94 -45.35 -3.28
CA GLU A 758 -7.73 -45.73 -4.47
C GLU A 758 -8.72 -46.87 -4.17
N ARG A 759 -8.45 -47.69 -3.16
CA ARG A 759 -9.33 -48.79 -2.74
C ARG A 759 -10.57 -48.29 -1.98
N LEU A 760 -10.54 -47.06 -1.48
CA LEU A 760 -11.64 -46.48 -0.69
C LEU A 760 -12.79 -46.00 -1.58
N HIS A 761 -12.51 -45.63 -2.83
CA HIS A 761 -13.54 -45.22 -3.79
C HIS A 761 -13.07 -45.40 -5.25
N GLU A 762 -13.93 -45.97 -6.09
CA GLU A 762 -13.59 -46.35 -7.47
C GLU A 762 -13.15 -45.21 -8.39
N SER A 763 -13.54 -43.96 -8.08
CA SER A 763 -13.16 -42.77 -8.87
C SER A 763 -11.80 -42.18 -8.49
N VAL A 764 -11.15 -42.65 -7.43
CA VAL A 764 -9.89 -42.05 -6.95
C VAL A 764 -8.70 -42.60 -7.73
N ARG A 765 -7.81 -41.71 -8.18
CA ARG A 765 -6.58 -42.04 -8.90
C ARG A 765 -5.41 -41.26 -8.33
N VAL A 766 -4.30 -41.91 -8.02
CA VAL A 766 -3.08 -41.30 -7.49
C VAL A 766 -2.02 -41.31 -8.57
N VAL A 767 -1.52 -40.13 -8.95
CA VAL A 767 -0.60 -39.97 -10.07
C VAL A 767 0.57 -39.07 -9.66
N VAL A 768 1.79 -39.47 -10.05
CA VAL A 768 2.98 -38.65 -9.91
C VAL A 768 3.18 -37.81 -11.17
N LEU A 769 3.22 -36.50 -11.04
CA LEU A 769 3.46 -35.57 -12.13
C LEU A 769 4.88 -35.03 -12.04
N THR A 770 5.69 -35.33 -13.05
CA THR A 770 7.11 -34.96 -13.10
C THR A 770 7.34 -33.83 -14.09
N ASP A 771 8.07 -32.81 -13.66
CA ASP A 771 8.64 -31.82 -14.57
C ASP A 771 9.91 -32.39 -15.23
N ALA A 772 10.02 -32.24 -16.56
CA ALA A 772 10.98 -32.98 -17.41
C ALA A 772 12.42 -33.10 -16.85
N PRO A 773 13.14 -34.24 -17.03
CA PRO A 773 12.73 -35.52 -17.62
C PRO A 773 12.93 -36.71 -16.66
N TYR A 774 12.57 -36.59 -15.38
CA TYR A 774 12.69 -37.73 -14.45
C TYR A 774 11.47 -38.66 -14.57
N VAL A 775 11.69 -39.93 -14.90
CA VAL A 775 10.62 -40.94 -15.02
C VAL A 775 10.72 -41.88 -13.83
N TYR A 776 9.58 -42.24 -13.23
CA TYR A 776 9.48 -43.27 -12.20
C TYR A 776 8.83 -44.53 -12.81
N PRO A 777 9.60 -45.49 -13.36
CA PRO A 777 9.04 -46.60 -14.16
C PRO A 777 8.09 -47.52 -13.39
N GLU A 778 8.21 -47.53 -12.07
CA GLU A 778 7.45 -48.39 -11.16
C GLU A 778 6.21 -47.70 -10.56
N LEU A 779 6.05 -46.39 -10.78
CA LEU A 779 4.94 -45.61 -10.24
C LEU A 779 4.04 -45.15 -11.39
N ASP A 780 2.74 -44.99 -11.13
CA ASP A 780 1.85 -44.33 -12.09
C ASP A 780 2.27 -42.86 -12.23
N ASN A 781 3.03 -42.55 -13.28
CA ASN A 781 3.60 -41.23 -13.49
C ASN A 781 3.28 -40.62 -14.86
N VAL A 782 3.01 -39.31 -14.85
CA VAL A 782 2.88 -38.48 -16.04
C VAL A 782 4.12 -37.59 -16.12
N VAL A 783 4.80 -37.62 -17.27
CA VAL A 783 6.03 -36.87 -17.50
C VAL A 783 5.73 -35.74 -18.45
N CYS A 784 5.99 -34.51 -18.01
CA CYS A 784 5.91 -33.35 -18.88
C CYS A 784 7.06 -33.41 -19.91
N PRO A 785 6.80 -33.41 -21.23
CA PRO A 785 7.84 -33.39 -22.24
C PRO A 785 8.73 -32.15 -22.13
N ALA A 786 10.03 -32.29 -22.37
CA ALA A 786 10.98 -31.18 -22.24
C ALA A 786 10.72 -30.05 -23.27
N ASP A 787 10.14 -30.40 -24.41
CA ASP A 787 9.75 -29.51 -25.51
C ASP A 787 8.33 -28.94 -25.33
N TYR A 788 7.56 -29.42 -24.35
CA TYR A 788 6.23 -28.88 -24.06
C TYR A 788 6.32 -27.42 -23.66
N LYS A 789 5.50 -26.61 -24.32
CA LYS A 789 5.26 -25.21 -23.98
C LYS A 789 3.77 -25.06 -23.75
N SER A 790 3.43 -24.41 -22.65
CA SER A 790 2.08 -23.98 -22.39
C SER A 790 1.58 -23.05 -23.51
N PRO A 791 0.27 -22.89 -23.70
CA PRO A 791 -0.30 -22.10 -24.80
C PRO A 791 0.27 -20.67 -24.97
N LEU A 792 0.58 -19.99 -23.86
CA LEU A 792 1.21 -18.67 -23.80
C LEU A 792 2.74 -18.76 -23.62
N GLY A 793 3.28 -19.94 -23.31
CA GLY A 793 4.71 -20.21 -23.19
C GLY A 793 5.39 -19.57 -21.99
N ILE A 794 4.63 -19.13 -20.98
CA ILE A 794 5.16 -18.44 -19.79
C ILE A 794 5.24 -19.36 -18.55
N ALA A 795 4.48 -20.46 -18.53
CA ALA A 795 4.53 -21.47 -17.49
C ALA A 795 5.95 -22.04 -17.32
N LYS A 796 6.42 -22.12 -16.08
CA LYS A 796 7.71 -22.72 -15.74
C LYS A 796 7.55 -23.70 -14.59
N HIS A 797 8.45 -24.68 -14.52
CA HIS A 797 8.54 -25.61 -13.40
C HIS A 797 7.20 -26.29 -13.09
N LYS A 798 6.73 -26.20 -11.84
CA LYS A 798 5.46 -26.77 -11.37
C LYS A 798 4.26 -26.34 -12.21
N ALA A 799 4.15 -25.06 -12.55
CA ALA A 799 3.05 -24.53 -13.38
C ALA A 799 3.01 -25.17 -14.78
N ARG A 800 4.18 -25.42 -15.39
CA ARG A 800 4.29 -26.07 -16.71
C ARG A 800 3.82 -27.52 -16.65
N ALA A 801 4.25 -28.26 -15.63
CA ALA A 801 3.84 -29.65 -15.47
C ALA A 801 2.32 -29.75 -15.26
N LEU A 802 1.74 -28.89 -14.43
CA LEU A 802 0.30 -28.83 -14.17
C LEU A 802 -0.51 -28.49 -15.43
N ASP A 803 -0.05 -27.54 -16.24
CA ASP A 803 -0.72 -27.21 -17.51
C ASP A 803 -0.67 -28.37 -18.50
N TYR A 804 0.46 -29.08 -18.58
CA TYR A 804 0.56 -30.31 -19.39
C TYR A 804 -0.39 -31.40 -18.90
N PHE A 805 -0.47 -31.62 -17.58
CA PHE A 805 -1.38 -32.62 -17.01
C PHE A 805 -2.83 -32.34 -17.41
N ARG A 806 -3.29 -31.09 -17.23
CA ARG A 806 -4.62 -30.63 -17.66
C ARG A 806 -4.90 -30.96 -19.13
N HIS A 807 -3.95 -30.65 -20.02
CA HIS A 807 -4.09 -30.92 -21.45
C HIS A 807 -4.10 -32.43 -21.77
N SER A 808 -3.23 -33.21 -21.13
CA SER A 808 -3.07 -34.64 -21.39
C SER A 808 -4.26 -35.49 -20.94
N GLN A 809 -4.93 -35.10 -19.85
CA GLN A 809 -5.99 -35.90 -19.25
C GLN A 809 -7.40 -35.59 -19.78
N GLY A 810 -7.58 -34.49 -20.52
CA GLY A 810 -8.89 -34.10 -21.04
C GLY A 810 -9.93 -33.91 -19.93
N LEU A 811 -9.60 -33.07 -18.95
CA LEU A 811 -10.42 -32.87 -17.75
C LEU A 811 -11.83 -32.36 -18.11
N SER A 812 -12.85 -32.85 -17.42
CA SER A 812 -14.25 -32.39 -17.48
C SER A 812 -14.68 -31.75 -16.16
N ARG A 813 -15.87 -31.16 -16.10
CA ARG A 813 -16.48 -30.65 -14.85
C ARG A 813 -16.75 -31.73 -13.81
N TYR A 814 -16.80 -32.99 -14.24
CA TYR A 814 -16.98 -34.16 -13.36
C TYR A 814 -15.65 -34.69 -12.82
N ASP A 815 -14.52 -34.17 -13.28
CA ASP A 815 -13.19 -34.51 -12.77
C ASP A 815 -12.75 -33.49 -11.70
N TRP A 816 -12.11 -33.98 -10.64
CA TRP A 816 -11.56 -33.18 -9.56
C TRP A 816 -10.08 -33.51 -9.36
N ILE A 817 -9.31 -32.50 -8.99
CA ILE A 817 -7.86 -32.56 -8.92
C ILE A 817 -7.43 -32.02 -7.57
N LEU A 818 -6.80 -32.88 -6.77
CA LEU A 818 -6.16 -32.53 -5.51
C LEU A 818 -4.66 -32.40 -5.75
N HIS A 819 -4.19 -31.15 -5.79
CA HIS A 819 -2.79 -30.82 -5.99
C HIS A 819 -1.99 -31.02 -4.70
N MET A 820 -0.93 -31.82 -4.78
CA MET A 820 -0.07 -32.20 -3.65
C MET A 820 1.40 -31.91 -3.96
N ASP A 821 2.13 -31.38 -2.98
CA ASP A 821 3.61 -31.33 -3.05
C ASP A 821 4.20 -32.74 -2.84
N GLU A 822 5.47 -32.94 -3.23
CA GLU A 822 6.10 -34.26 -3.32
C GLU A 822 6.23 -35.01 -1.98
N GLU A 823 6.30 -34.28 -0.88
CA GLU A 823 6.37 -34.80 0.49
C GLU A 823 5.02 -34.88 1.21
N SER A 824 3.95 -34.36 0.61
CA SER A 824 2.68 -34.13 1.27
C SER A 824 1.82 -35.39 1.26
N THR A 825 1.15 -35.68 2.37
CA THR A 825 0.37 -36.92 2.53
C THR A 825 -0.96 -36.68 3.23
N ILE A 826 -1.96 -37.49 2.89
CA ILE A 826 -3.30 -37.46 3.47
C ILE A 826 -3.74 -38.87 3.87
N ASP A 827 -4.80 -38.94 4.65
CA ASP A 827 -5.42 -40.19 5.13
C ASP A 827 -6.85 -40.38 4.61
N GLY A 828 -7.47 -41.51 4.99
CA GLY A 828 -8.81 -41.89 4.57
C GLY A 828 -9.88 -40.88 4.98
N GLU A 829 -9.80 -40.29 6.19
CA GLU A 829 -10.76 -39.27 6.63
C GLU A 829 -10.60 -37.99 5.83
N SER A 830 -9.39 -37.54 5.54
CA SER A 830 -9.16 -36.34 4.72
C SER A 830 -9.66 -36.53 3.29
N LEU A 831 -9.51 -37.72 2.71
CA LEU A 831 -10.10 -38.07 1.42
C LEU A 831 -11.63 -38.07 1.49
N ARG A 832 -12.24 -38.69 2.50
CA ARG A 832 -13.69 -38.66 2.73
C ARG A 832 -14.22 -37.22 2.78
N ARG A 833 -13.46 -36.32 3.41
CA ARG A 833 -13.80 -34.89 3.54
C ARG A 833 -13.68 -34.13 2.22
N CYS A 834 -12.85 -34.58 1.30
CA CYS A 834 -12.84 -34.11 -0.08
C CYS A 834 -14.15 -34.49 -0.80
N PHE A 835 -14.64 -35.73 -0.62
CA PHE A 835 -15.96 -36.14 -1.15
C PHE A 835 -17.12 -35.35 -0.53
N ASP A 836 -17.09 -35.12 0.80
CA ASP A 836 -18.07 -34.26 1.47
C ASP A 836 -18.08 -32.85 0.85
N PHE A 837 -16.90 -32.29 0.54
CA PHE A 837 -16.79 -30.99 -0.11
C PHE A 837 -17.40 -30.98 -1.51
N ILE A 838 -17.06 -31.97 -2.35
CA ILE A 838 -17.58 -32.09 -3.72
C ILE A 838 -19.11 -32.22 -3.69
N ARG A 839 -19.62 -33.10 -2.82
CA ARG A 839 -21.04 -33.48 -2.78
C ARG A 839 -21.95 -32.39 -2.23
N TYR A 840 -21.54 -31.73 -1.14
CA TYR A 840 -22.44 -30.87 -0.35
C TYR A 840 -22.17 -29.37 -0.49
N THR A 841 -21.13 -28.96 -1.22
CA THR A 841 -20.82 -27.54 -1.41
C THR A 841 -20.99 -27.12 -2.86
N ASP A 842 -21.31 -25.85 -3.06
CA ASP A 842 -21.40 -25.23 -4.38
C ASP A 842 -20.06 -24.62 -4.82
N HIS A 843 -18.98 -24.79 -4.04
CA HIS A 843 -17.69 -24.19 -4.31
C HIS A 843 -16.92 -24.95 -5.41
N ASP A 844 -16.00 -24.25 -6.07
CA ASP A 844 -15.35 -24.74 -7.30
C ASP A 844 -13.90 -25.20 -7.03
N PHE A 845 -13.31 -24.70 -5.95
CA PHE A 845 -12.04 -25.15 -5.40
C PHE A 845 -12.01 -24.97 -3.87
N GLY A 846 -11.11 -25.64 -3.18
CA GLY A 846 -11.03 -25.58 -1.72
C GLY A 846 -9.69 -26.05 -1.17
N GLN A 847 -9.47 -25.79 0.11
CA GLN A 847 -8.25 -26.16 0.81
C GLN A 847 -8.54 -26.47 2.28
N GLY A 848 -7.76 -27.38 2.85
CA GLY A 848 -7.83 -27.75 4.27
C GLY A 848 -6.71 -27.19 5.13
N VAL A 849 -6.40 -27.87 6.23
CA VAL A 849 -5.31 -27.49 7.15
C VAL A 849 -4.04 -28.21 6.74
N ILE A 850 -2.92 -27.48 6.68
CA ILE A 850 -1.60 -28.03 6.37
C ILE A 850 -0.76 -28.09 7.65
N MET A 851 -0.28 -29.29 7.99
CA MET A 851 0.62 -29.57 9.11
C MET A 851 2.03 -29.93 8.62
N TYR A 852 3.04 -29.81 9.48
CA TYR A 852 4.46 -30.04 9.14
C TYR A 852 5.09 -31.14 10.01
N ASP A 853 4.35 -32.23 10.22
CA ASP A 853 4.69 -33.35 11.11
C ASP A 853 4.80 -34.70 10.39
N ALA A 854 4.75 -34.75 9.06
CA ALA A 854 4.70 -36.00 8.29
C ALA A 854 5.97 -36.87 8.43
N TYR A 855 7.15 -36.24 8.51
CA TYR A 855 8.41 -36.96 8.50
C TYR A 855 9.47 -36.27 9.37
N LYS A 856 10.14 -37.05 10.22
CA LYS A 856 11.19 -36.58 11.15
C LYS A 856 10.74 -35.38 12.01
N TYR A 857 9.48 -35.37 12.46
CA TYR A 857 8.97 -34.37 13.39
C TYR A 857 9.85 -34.33 14.67
N TRP A 858 10.16 -33.13 15.16
CA TRP A 858 11.12 -32.86 16.25
C TRP A 858 12.59 -33.28 16.05
N SER A 859 12.98 -33.77 14.86
CA SER A 859 14.41 -33.97 14.56
C SER A 859 15.19 -32.65 14.59
N ASN A 860 14.54 -31.54 14.23
CA ASN A 860 15.04 -30.19 14.39
C ASN A 860 14.01 -29.31 15.10
N TRP A 861 14.28 -29.03 16.38
CA TRP A 861 13.40 -28.27 17.27
C TRP A 861 13.11 -26.86 16.75
N PHE A 862 14.09 -26.24 16.08
CA PHE A 862 13.94 -24.89 15.55
C PHE A 862 12.90 -24.82 14.43
N PHE A 863 12.95 -25.74 13.45
CA PHE A 863 12.02 -25.71 12.31
C PHE A 863 10.63 -26.20 12.68
N SER A 864 10.50 -27.18 13.57
CA SER A 864 9.18 -27.62 14.07
C SER A 864 8.42 -26.48 14.76
N VAL A 865 9.11 -25.64 15.54
CA VAL A 865 8.50 -24.43 16.14
C VAL A 865 8.28 -23.34 15.08
N ALA A 866 9.24 -23.11 14.18
CA ALA A 866 9.15 -22.06 13.18
C ALA A 866 7.97 -22.25 12.20
N ASP A 867 7.67 -23.49 11.80
CA ASP A 867 6.52 -23.79 10.95
C ASP A 867 5.18 -23.82 11.70
N GLY A 868 5.20 -23.84 13.05
CA GLY A 868 3.99 -23.79 13.88
C GLY A 868 3.08 -22.59 13.58
N ILE A 869 3.66 -21.42 13.23
CA ILE A 869 2.86 -20.26 12.83
C ILE A 869 2.04 -20.52 11.56
N ARG A 870 2.51 -21.35 10.62
CA ARG A 870 1.79 -21.66 9.38
C ARG A 870 0.51 -22.44 9.69
N VAL A 871 0.62 -23.43 10.59
CA VAL A 871 -0.54 -24.19 11.07
C VAL A 871 -1.50 -23.26 11.82
N GLY A 872 -0.97 -22.39 12.69
CA GLY A 872 -1.77 -21.38 13.38
C GLY A 872 -2.53 -20.46 12.42
N ASP A 873 -1.88 -19.98 11.36
CA ASP A 873 -2.48 -19.10 10.36
C ASP A 873 -3.53 -19.82 9.50
N ASP A 874 -3.35 -21.12 9.25
CA ASP A 874 -4.35 -22.00 8.61
C ASP A 874 -5.61 -22.16 9.46
N LEU A 875 -5.44 -22.32 10.77
CA LEU A 875 -6.53 -22.41 11.74
C LEU A 875 -7.21 -21.06 11.99
N ALA A 876 -6.52 -19.95 11.69
CA ALA A 876 -7.00 -18.59 11.90
C ALA A 876 -7.44 -17.92 10.59
N ARG A 877 -6.52 -17.22 9.92
CA ARG A 877 -6.82 -16.36 8.78
C ARG A 877 -7.36 -17.12 7.57
N PHE A 878 -6.78 -18.27 7.22
CA PHE A 878 -7.29 -19.09 6.12
C PHE A 878 -8.60 -19.78 6.49
N ASN A 879 -8.80 -20.18 7.75
CA ASN A 879 -10.11 -20.63 8.21
C ASN A 879 -11.17 -19.54 8.01
N PHE A 880 -10.90 -18.29 8.41
CA PHE A 880 -11.82 -17.18 8.14
C PHE A 880 -12.13 -17.02 6.65
N GLN A 881 -11.10 -17.12 5.81
CA GLN A 881 -11.22 -17.05 4.37
C GLN A 881 -12.16 -18.12 3.81
N PHE A 882 -11.88 -19.38 4.12
CA PHE A 882 -12.53 -20.52 3.50
C PHE A 882 -13.87 -20.86 4.15
N THR A 883 -14.12 -20.43 5.39
CA THR A 883 -15.37 -20.67 6.11
C THR A 883 -16.36 -19.53 5.93
N THR A 884 -15.92 -18.27 6.00
CA THR A 884 -16.81 -17.10 6.00
C THR A 884 -16.76 -16.32 4.68
N VAL A 885 -15.55 -15.99 4.21
CA VAL A 885 -15.39 -15.09 3.05
C VAL A 885 -15.68 -15.81 1.72
N LYS A 886 -15.37 -17.12 1.66
CA LYS A 886 -15.53 -18.00 0.48
C LYS A 886 -14.84 -17.49 -0.79
N ARG A 887 -13.78 -16.69 -0.65
CA ARG A 887 -12.96 -16.12 -1.75
C ARG A 887 -11.48 -16.10 -1.35
N PRO A 888 -10.53 -16.24 -2.28
CA PRO A 888 -9.10 -16.30 -1.98
C PRO A 888 -8.50 -14.91 -1.70
N VAL A 889 -9.01 -14.19 -0.70
CA VAL A 889 -8.56 -12.84 -0.30
C VAL A 889 -7.09 -12.82 0.11
N PHE A 890 -6.65 -13.88 0.77
CA PHE A 890 -5.35 -14.12 1.37
C PHE A 890 -4.47 -15.08 0.56
N GLY A 891 -4.98 -15.56 -0.58
CA GLY A 891 -4.34 -16.58 -1.42
C GLY A 891 -4.75 -18.00 -1.07
N VAL A 892 -4.04 -18.96 -1.65
CA VAL A 892 -4.12 -20.40 -1.38
C VAL A 892 -2.69 -20.93 -1.32
N HIS A 893 -2.49 -22.07 -0.67
CA HIS A 893 -1.21 -22.79 -0.75
C HIS A 893 -1.23 -23.78 -1.93
N GLY A 894 -0.07 -24.07 -2.49
CA GLY A 894 0.09 -24.96 -3.65
C GLY A 894 -0.02 -26.45 -3.37
N SER A 895 -0.26 -26.83 -2.11
CA SER A 895 -0.47 -28.20 -1.66
C SER A 895 -1.79 -28.30 -0.89
N PHE A 896 -2.43 -29.46 -0.99
CA PHE A 896 -3.80 -29.71 -0.54
C PHE A 896 -4.82 -28.69 -1.10
N LEU A 897 -4.58 -28.29 -2.35
CA LEU A 897 -5.48 -27.44 -3.13
C LEU A 897 -6.32 -28.32 -4.04
N MET A 898 -7.61 -28.41 -3.75
CA MET A 898 -8.55 -29.17 -4.56
C MET A 898 -9.27 -28.25 -5.54
N THR A 899 -9.29 -28.62 -6.82
CA THR A 899 -9.90 -27.85 -7.92
C THR A 899 -10.78 -28.76 -8.76
N SER A 900 -11.84 -28.20 -9.35
CA SER A 900 -12.61 -28.91 -10.38
C SER A 900 -11.96 -28.74 -11.75
N GLY A 901 -12.18 -29.70 -12.65
CA GLY A 901 -11.69 -29.66 -14.03
C GLY A 901 -12.21 -28.45 -14.81
N GLU A 902 -13.39 -27.92 -14.44
CA GLU A 902 -13.93 -26.67 -14.99
C GLU A 902 -13.03 -25.46 -14.66
N VAL A 903 -12.59 -25.34 -13.39
CA VAL A 903 -11.67 -24.27 -12.97
C VAL A 903 -10.32 -24.42 -13.67
N GLU A 904 -9.79 -25.63 -13.73
CA GLU A 904 -8.54 -25.97 -14.42
C GLU A 904 -8.54 -25.53 -15.88
N ASN A 905 -9.56 -25.95 -16.65
CA ASN A 905 -9.65 -25.68 -18.07
C ASN A 905 -9.82 -24.21 -18.41
N GLU A 906 -10.65 -23.51 -17.64
CA GLU A 906 -10.84 -22.09 -17.89
C GLU A 906 -9.74 -21.22 -17.33
N ASN A 907 -9.19 -21.58 -16.17
CA ASN A 907 -8.16 -20.77 -15.55
C ASN A 907 -6.79 -20.97 -16.19
N THR A 908 -6.46 -22.23 -16.52
CA THR A 908 -5.13 -22.75 -16.94
C THR A 908 -4.05 -22.55 -15.87
N TRP A 909 -2.90 -23.20 -16.04
CA TRP A 909 -1.71 -23.02 -15.19
C TRP A 909 -0.61 -22.20 -15.87
N ASP A 910 -0.97 -21.41 -16.89
CA ASP A 910 -0.01 -20.66 -17.67
C ASP A 910 0.45 -19.37 -16.98
N PHE A 911 1.12 -19.53 -15.84
CA PHE A 911 1.56 -18.47 -14.95
C PHE A 911 3.09 -18.39 -14.88
N GLY A 912 3.62 -17.16 -14.87
CA GLY A 912 5.06 -16.91 -14.87
C GLY A 912 5.66 -16.56 -13.50
N THR A 913 4.83 -16.45 -12.44
CA THR A 913 5.28 -16.07 -11.10
C THR A 913 5.83 -17.25 -10.31
N LEU A 914 6.62 -16.97 -9.27
CA LEU A 914 7.14 -17.98 -8.32
C LEU A 914 6.11 -18.46 -7.28
N ALA A 915 4.90 -17.89 -7.31
CA ALA A 915 3.76 -18.23 -6.46
C ALA A 915 2.54 -18.45 -7.36
N GLU A 916 2.70 -19.41 -8.27
CA GLU A 916 1.74 -19.75 -9.33
C GLU A 916 0.36 -20.17 -8.79
N ASP A 917 0.35 -20.79 -7.62
CA ASP A 917 -0.83 -21.20 -6.84
C ASP A 917 -1.67 -19.99 -6.38
N PHE A 918 -1.00 -19.00 -5.80
CA PHE A 918 -1.64 -17.76 -5.40
C PHE A 918 -2.15 -17.04 -6.65
N GLU A 919 -1.34 -16.92 -7.71
CA GLU A 919 -1.75 -16.28 -8.97
C GLU A 919 -2.96 -16.98 -9.60
N PHE A 920 -2.96 -18.33 -9.62
CA PHE A 920 -4.07 -19.16 -10.05
C PHE A 920 -5.34 -18.79 -9.28
N SER A 921 -5.29 -18.71 -7.95
CA SER A 921 -6.48 -18.37 -7.14
C SER A 921 -7.04 -16.98 -7.45
N GLN A 922 -6.18 -16.00 -7.71
CA GLN A 922 -6.59 -14.64 -8.07
C GLN A 922 -7.22 -14.60 -9.47
N SER A 923 -6.67 -15.37 -10.41
CA SER A 923 -7.21 -15.50 -11.76
C SER A 923 -8.55 -16.26 -11.77
N ALA A 924 -8.68 -17.32 -10.97
CA ALA A 924 -9.94 -18.04 -10.81
C ALA A 924 -11.04 -17.13 -10.24
N TRP A 925 -10.70 -16.31 -9.23
CA TRP A 925 -11.65 -15.34 -8.68
C TRP A 925 -12.06 -14.26 -9.70
N LYS A 926 -11.14 -13.80 -10.56
CA LYS A 926 -11.47 -12.89 -11.69
C LYS A 926 -12.51 -13.50 -12.63
N LYS A 927 -12.49 -14.82 -12.79
CA LYS A 927 -13.41 -15.59 -13.64
C LYS A 927 -14.72 -15.99 -12.93
N GLY A 928 -14.91 -15.55 -11.68
CA GLY A 928 -16.14 -15.74 -10.91
C GLY A 928 -16.17 -17.01 -10.07
N PHE A 929 -15.09 -17.80 -10.04
CA PHE A 929 -15.00 -19.01 -9.22
C PHE A 929 -14.91 -18.70 -7.72
N THR A 930 -15.37 -19.65 -6.93
CA THR A 930 -15.52 -19.52 -5.47
C THR A 930 -14.74 -20.60 -4.73
N CYS A 931 -14.24 -20.26 -3.53
CA CYS A 931 -13.47 -21.20 -2.71
C CYS A 931 -14.16 -21.56 -1.40
N GLY A 932 -13.91 -22.75 -0.88
CA GLY A 932 -14.46 -23.19 0.42
C GLY A 932 -13.48 -24.00 1.27
N ALA A 933 -13.86 -24.23 2.52
CA ALA A 933 -13.08 -25.00 3.47
C ALA A 933 -13.29 -26.49 3.26
N ILE A 934 -12.20 -27.23 3.05
CA ILE A 934 -12.20 -28.69 3.13
C ILE A 934 -11.89 -29.06 4.58
N HIS A 935 -12.74 -29.81 5.25
CA HIS A 935 -12.50 -30.24 6.63
C HIS A 935 -11.56 -31.45 6.66
N GLY A 936 -10.39 -31.35 6.03
CA GLY A 936 -9.35 -32.38 5.98
C GLY A 936 -7.99 -31.82 6.38
N ILE A 937 -7.05 -32.73 6.66
CA ILE A 937 -5.69 -32.43 7.09
C ILE A 937 -4.71 -33.02 6.07
N VAL A 938 -3.70 -32.23 5.70
CA VAL A 938 -2.51 -32.72 4.99
C VAL A 938 -1.31 -32.61 5.91
N ARG A 939 -0.41 -33.59 5.82
CA ARG A 939 0.83 -33.65 6.58
C ARG A 939 1.99 -33.45 5.62
N GLU A 940 2.86 -32.48 5.90
CA GLU A 940 4.04 -32.12 5.14
C GLU A 940 5.33 -32.19 5.96
N GLN A 941 6.46 -31.86 5.32
CA GLN A 941 7.79 -31.81 5.93
C GLN A 941 8.32 -30.38 6.01
N SER A 942 8.83 -30.00 7.19
CA SER A 942 9.58 -28.76 7.41
C SER A 942 10.93 -28.72 6.65
N PRO A 943 11.50 -27.54 6.36
CA PRO A 943 12.82 -27.42 5.75
C PRO A 943 13.94 -28.02 6.61
N GLY A 944 14.96 -28.62 5.97
CA GLY A 944 16.08 -29.27 6.67
C GLY A 944 17.17 -28.34 7.22
N GLY A 945 17.18 -27.06 6.83
CA GLY A 945 18.22 -26.11 7.23
C GLY A 945 17.82 -24.63 7.17
N VAL A 946 18.55 -23.76 7.89
CA VAL A 946 18.17 -22.34 8.07
C VAL A 946 18.23 -21.58 6.75
N ARG A 947 19.22 -21.90 5.91
CA ARG A 947 19.34 -21.31 4.58
C ARG A 947 18.17 -21.70 3.67
N ASP A 948 17.75 -22.96 3.72
CA ASP A 948 16.63 -23.49 2.94
C ASP A 948 15.29 -22.90 3.42
N PHE A 949 15.12 -22.77 4.74
CA PHE A 949 14.01 -22.03 5.35
C PHE A 949 13.95 -20.57 4.84
N MET A 950 15.06 -19.83 4.89
CA MET A 950 15.09 -18.44 4.42
C MET A 950 14.85 -18.32 2.91
N LYS A 951 15.39 -19.25 2.11
CA LYS A 951 15.12 -19.32 0.66
C LYS A 951 13.63 -19.51 0.37
N GLN A 952 12.96 -20.37 1.13
CA GLN A 952 11.53 -20.63 1.02
C GLN A 952 10.72 -19.34 1.24
N ARG A 953 10.95 -18.64 2.35
CA ARG A 953 10.24 -17.38 2.68
C ARG A 953 10.54 -16.28 1.68
N ARG A 954 11.80 -16.17 1.23
CA ARG A 954 12.20 -15.25 0.16
C ARG A 954 11.45 -15.54 -1.14
N ARG A 955 11.37 -16.81 -1.56
CA ARG A 955 10.65 -17.22 -2.79
C ARG A 955 9.18 -16.81 -2.74
N TRP A 956 8.49 -17.08 -1.63
CA TRP A 956 7.09 -16.69 -1.46
C TRP A 956 6.91 -15.17 -1.45
N TYR A 957 7.74 -14.45 -0.71
CA TYR A 957 7.68 -12.99 -0.66
C TYR A 957 7.85 -12.37 -2.06
N MET A 958 8.81 -12.86 -2.83
CA MET A 958 9.04 -12.39 -4.19
C MET A 958 7.90 -12.77 -5.14
N GLY A 959 7.43 -14.02 -5.07
CA GLY A 959 6.32 -14.49 -5.89
C GLY A 959 5.06 -13.66 -5.68
N ILE A 960 4.63 -13.47 -4.43
CA ILE A 960 3.40 -12.71 -4.12
C ILE A 960 3.54 -11.22 -4.50
N ARG A 961 4.75 -10.64 -4.39
CA ARG A 961 5.02 -9.25 -4.79
C ARG A 961 4.78 -9.00 -6.29
N GLU A 962 4.92 -10.03 -7.13
CA GLU A 962 4.76 -9.93 -8.59
C GLU A 962 3.31 -10.13 -9.05
N ILE A 963 2.45 -10.66 -8.20
CA ILE A 963 1.06 -10.98 -8.54
C ILE A 963 0.24 -9.70 -8.71
N ASN A 964 -0.27 -9.48 -9.92
CA ASN A 964 -1.29 -8.47 -10.20
C ASN A 964 -2.68 -8.97 -9.77
N GLY A 965 -2.86 -9.11 -8.46
CA GLY A 965 -4.04 -9.70 -7.85
C GLY A 965 -5.29 -8.86 -7.95
N MET A 966 -6.42 -9.48 -7.59
CA MET A 966 -7.68 -8.77 -7.46
C MET A 966 -7.59 -7.75 -6.33
N TYR A 967 -8.10 -6.55 -6.60
CA TYR A 967 -8.33 -5.51 -5.60
C TYR A 967 -7.07 -5.07 -4.82
N TYR A 968 -5.88 -5.29 -5.38
CA TYR A 968 -4.58 -5.03 -4.71
C TYR A 968 -4.37 -5.85 -3.42
N LEU A 969 -5.12 -6.93 -3.21
CA LEU A 969 -5.06 -7.73 -1.98
C LEU A 969 -3.70 -8.44 -1.79
N PRO A 970 -3.05 -9.01 -2.83
CA PRO A 970 -1.68 -9.51 -2.67
C PRO A 970 -0.67 -8.42 -2.32
N GLU A 971 -0.85 -7.20 -2.85
CA GLU A 971 -0.02 -6.05 -2.51
C GLU A 971 -0.22 -5.64 -1.04
N LEU A 972 -1.46 -5.74 -0.52
CA LEU A 972 -1.77 -5.52 0.90
C LEU A 972 -1.14 -6.60 1.78
N ALA A 973 -1.21 -7.87 1.39
CA ALA A 973 -0.62 -8.99 2.13
C ALA A 973 0.90 -8.83 2.27
N ILE A 974 1.61 -8.47 1.18
CA ILE A 974 3.05 -8.18 1.23
C ILE A 974 3.36 -6.95 2.09
N LYS A 975 2.53 -5.90 2.05
CA LYS A 975 2.70 -4.73 2.92
C LYS A 975 2.55 -5.10 4.39
N LEU A 976 1.56 -5.91 4.75
CA LEU A 976 1.36 -6.40 6.12
C LEU A 976 2.53 -7.28 6.59
N TRP A 977 3.03 -8.17 5.72
CA TRP A 977 4.21 -8.98 6.05
C TRP A 977 5.46 -8.12 6.24
N THR A 978 5.63 -7.06 5.43
CA THR A 978 6.74 -6.10 5.57
C THR A 978 6.63 -5.27 6.85
N ILE A 979 5.41 -4.90 7.26
CA ILE A 979 5.14 -4.23 8.55
C ILE A 979 5.65 -5.07 9.72
N GLY A 980 5.55 -6.40 9.64
CA GLY A 980 6.08 -7.33 10.63
C GLY A 980 7.57 -7.11 10.95
N ILE A 981 8.39 -6.69 9.98
CA ILE A 981 9.81 -6.34 10.23
C ILE A 981 9.92 -5.11 11.14
N PHE A 982 9.11 -4.07 10.90
CA PHE A 982 9.14 -2.86 11.72
C PHE A 982 8.68 -3.15 13.15
N CYS A 983 7.70 -4.05 13.33
CA CYS A 983 7.29 -4.52 14.64
C CYS A 983 8.40 -5.34 15.32
N LEU A 984 9.10 -6.21 14.58
CA LEU A 984 10.25 -6.96 15.10
C LEU A 984 11.40 -6.04 15.52
N VAL A 985 11.73 -5.04 14.71
CA VAL A 985 12.73 -4.02 15.04
C VAL A 985 12.31 -3.22 16.27
N ALA A 986 11.03 -2.81 16.35
CA ALA A 986 10.51 -2.15 17.55
C ALA A 986 10.66 -3.03 18.80
N THR A 987 10.40 -4.34 18.70
CA THR A 987 10.61 -5.29 19.80
C THR A 987 12.08 -5.43 20.19
N LEU A 988 12.97 -5.59 19.20
CA LEU A 988 14.42 -5.72 19.43
C LEU A 988 15.07 -4.45 19.98
N VAL A 989 14.55 -3.27 19.60
CA VAL A 989 14.97 -1.98 20.16
C VAL A 989 14.39 -1.79 21.57
N ASN A 990 13.14 -2.18 21.78
CA ASN A 990 12.48 -1.96 23.06
C ASN A 990 13.06 -2.81 24.19
N ILE A 991 13.54 -4.03 23.95
CA ILE A 991 14.17 -4.88 24.99
C ILE A 991 15.35 -4.16 25.66
N PRO A 992 16.44 -3.78 24.97
CA PRO A 992 17.57 -3.10 25.59
C PRO A 992 17.21 -1.69 26.09
N PHE A 993 16.31 -0.95 25.43
CA PHE A 993 15.92 0.39 25.90
C PHE A 993 15.09 0.36 27.19
N SER A 994 14.16 -0.59 27.33
CA SER A 994 13.36 -0.79 28.54
C SER A 994 14.20 -1.28 29.72
N PHE A 995 15.29 -2.03 29.50
CA PHE A 995 16.15 -2.54 30.58
C PHE A 995 17.38 -1.66 30.89
N LEU A 996 17.90 -0.87 29.94
CA LEU A 996 19.20 -0.21 30.08
C LEU A 996 19.19 1.32 29.99
N VAL A 997 18.14 1.96 29.44
CA VAL A 997 18.20 3.38 29.05
C VAL A 997 17.13 4.24 29.71
N ASP A 998 15.85 3.84 29.70
CA ASP A 998 14.79 4.69 30.27
C ASP A 998 13.49 3.92 30.61
N GLY A 999 12.92 4.22 31.77
CA GLY A 999 11.67 3.63 32.30
C GLY A 999 10.40 4.41 31.91
N ALA A 1000 10.48 5.27 30.89
CA ALA A 1000 9.38 6.14 30.49
C ALA A 1000 8.07 5.36 30.24
N PRO A 1001 6.95 5.79 30.86
CA PRO A 1001 5.71 5.02 30.81
C PRO A 1001 5.11 4.99 29.41
N SER A 1002 4.48 3.87 29.03
CA SER A 1002 3.76 3.73 27.76
C SER A 1002 2.30 4.21 27.89
N PRO A 1003 1.72 4.90 26.89
CA PRO A 1003 0.29 5.17 26.85
C PRO A 1003 -0.52 3.88 26.93
N LEU A 1004 -1.58 3.89 27.74
CA LEU A 1004 -2.45 2.73 27.96
C LEU A 1004 -2.95 2.09 26.64
N TRP A 1005 -3.33 2.91 25.66
CA TRP A 1005 -3.84 2.40 24.38
C TRP A 1005 -2.76 1.67 23.56
N ILE A 1006 -1.49 2.11 23.62
CA ILE A 1006 -0.37 1.42 22.96
C ILE A 1006 -0.14 0.09 23.65
N VAL A 1007 -0.12 0.08 24.99
CA VAL A 1007 0.09 -1.14 25.79
C VAL A 1007 -1.00 -2.17 25.50
N ILE A 1008 -2.28 -1.76 25.48
CA ILE A 1008 -3.39 -2.66 25.15
C ILE A 1008 -3.22 -3.22 23.74
N CYS A 1009 -2.94 -2.38 22.75
CA CYS A 1009 -2.76 -2.81 21.36
C CYS A 1009 -1.55 -3.74 21.21
N SER A 1010 -0.41 -3.42 21.83
CA SER A 1010 0.81 -4.20 21.75
C SER A 1010 0.66 -5.54 22.46
N ASN A 1011 0.02 -5.57 23.63
CA ASN A 1011 -0.21 -6.81 24.38
C ASN A 1011 -1.19 -7.73 23.63
N PHE A 1012 -2.24 -7.17 23.02
CA PHE A 1012 -3.12 -7.93 22.14
C PHE A 1012 -2.36 -8.52 20.94
N CYS A 1013 -1.52 -7.72 20.27
CA CYS A 1013 -0.73 -8.21 19.14
C CYS A 1013 0.25 -9.29 19.57
N PHE A 1014 0.96 -9.08 20.68
CA PHE A 1014 1.91 -10.03 21.24
C PHE A 1014 1.24 -11.37 21.59
N ALA A 1015 0.15 -11.32 22.35
CA ALA A 1015 -0.62 -12.50 22.74
C ALA A 1015 -1.13 -13.26 21.52
N ASN A 1016 -1.67 -12.56 20.52
CA ASN A 1016 -2.18 -13.19 19.31
C ASN A 1016 -1.07 -13.84 18.46
N PHE A 1017 0.10 -13.20 18.31
CA PHE A 1017 1.24 -13.83 17.62
C PHE A 1017 1.78 -15.05 18.36
N TYR A 1018 1.95 -14.98 19.68
CA TYR A 1018 2.34 -16.15 20.47
C TYR A 1018 1.30 -17.27 20.38
N TRP A 1019 0.03 -16.93 20.42
CA TRP A 1019 -1.06 -17.89 20.30
C TRP A 1019 -1.03 -18.62 18.94
N LEU A 1020 -0.74 -17.93 17.83
CA LEU A 1020 -0.57 -18.56 16.52
C LEU A 1020 0.51 -19.65 16.53
N TYR A 1021 1.69 -19.36 17.08
CA TYR A 1021 2.79 -20.32 17.18
C TYR A 1021 2.45 -21.49 18.12
N LEU A 1022 2.00 -21.17 19.34
CA LEU A 1022 1.78 -22.15 20.39
C LEU A 1022 0.61 -23.08 20.06
N TRP A 1023 -0.49 -22.53 19.55
CA TRP A 1023 -1.64 -23.32 19.16
C TRP A 1023 -1.34 -24.17 17.92
N GLY A 1024 -0.67 -23.61 16.92
CA GLY A 1024 -0.23 -24.36 15.75
C GLY A 1024 0.73 -25.51 16.10
N LEU A 1025 1.59 -25.32 17.11
CA LEU A 1025 2.43 -26.38 17.64
C LEU A 1025 1.61 -27.45 18.37
N ILE A 1026 0.76 -27.06 19.34
CA ILE A 1026 -0.10 -28.00 20.08
C ILE A 1026 -0.95 -28.82 19.12
N PHE A 1027 -1.48 -28.20 18.07
CA PHE A 1027 -2.31 -28.90 17.08
C PHE A 1027 -1.53 -29.99 16.35
N GLN A 1028 -0.26 -29.74 15.99
CA GLN A 1028 0.64 -30.75 15.42
C GLN A 1028 1.05 -31.83 16.44
N GLU A 1029 1.30 -31.47 17.71
CA GLU A 1029 1.59 -32.44 18.78
C GLU A 1029 0.44 -33.45 18.98
N LEU A 1030 -0.79 -32.94 18.94
CA LEU A 1030 -1.99 -33.75 19.07
C LEU A 1030 -2.18 -34.67 17.86
N ASP A 1031 -1.88 -34.22 16.65
CA ASP A 1031 -1.96 -35.04 15.43
C ASP A 1031 -0.89 -36.14 15.43
N PHE A 1032 0.38 -35.78 15.65
CA PHE A 1032 1.51 -36.70 15.70
C PHE A 1032 1.38 -37.76 16.81
N GLY A 1033 0.60 -37.48 17.86
CA GLY A 1033 0.41 -38.39 18.99
C GLY A 1033 1.60 -38.40 19.94
N THR A 1034 2.23 -37.23 20.16
CA THR A 1034 3.34 -37.09 21.10
C THR A 1034 2.92 -37.52 22.50
N LYS A 1035 3.83 -38.20 23.21
CA LYS A 1035 3.58 -38.63 24.60
C LYS A 1035 3.22 -37.41 25.46
N TRP A 1036 2.15 -37.53 26.24
CA TRP A 1036 1.53 -36.41 26.97
C TRP A 1036 2.51 -35.59 27.83
N TYR A 1037 3.55 -36.21 28.39
CA TYR A 1037 4.54 -35.54 29.24
C TYR A 1037 5.58 -34.72 28.45
N MET A 1038 5.75 -34.95 27.15
CA MET A 1038 6.64 -34.15 26.30
C MET A 1038 5.96 -32.90 25.76
N ILE A 1039 4.63 -32.88 25.66
CA ILE A 1039 3.88 -31.70 25.17
C ILE A 1039 4.18 -30.44 26.01
N PRO A 1040 4.19 -30.49 27.37
CA PRO A 1040 4.59 -29.33 28.17
C PRO A 1040 6.06 -28.90 27.94
N VAL A 1041 6.97 -29.86 27.73
CA VAL A 1041 8.39 -29.58 27.47
C VAL A 1041 8.55 -28.85 26.14
N HIS A 1042 7.89 -29.34 25.10
CA HIS A 1042 7.87 -28.73 23.77
C HIS A 1042 7.21 -27.35 23.79
N PHE A 1043 6.11 -27.19 24.53
CA PHE A 1043 5.44 -25.90 24.72
C PHE A 1043 6.37 -24.86 25.36
N ILE A 1044 7.08 -25.23 26.43
CA ILE A 1044 8.05 -24.35 27.08
C ILE A 1044 9.20 -24.02 26.11
N ALA A 1045 9.73 -25.02 25.40
CA ALA A 1045 10.79 -24.79 24.41
C ALA A 1045 10.35 -23.84 23.29
N ALA A 1046 9.10 -23.93 22.83
CA ALA A 1046 8.54 -23.06 21.81
C ALA A 1046 8.54 -21.59 22.22
N ILE A 1047 8.26 -21.28 23.50
CA ILE A 1047 8.31 -19.90 24.03
C ILE A 1047 9.71 -19.28 23.83
N PHE A 1048 10.77 -20.07 24.00
CA PHE A 1048 12.15 -19.61 23.85
C PHE A 1048 12.65 -19.64 22.40
N ILE A 1049 12.20 -20.59 21.58
CA ILE A 1049 12.63 -20.75 20.18
C ILE A 1049 11.91 -19.74 19.26
N GLN A 1050 10.64 -19.44 19.53
CA GLN A 1050 9.79 -18.59 18.69
C GLN A 1050 10.39 -17.20 18.35
N PRO A 1051 11.05 -16.48 19.29
CA PRO A 1051 11.69 -15.20 18.97
C PRO A 1051 12.78 -15.34 17.89
N PHE A 1052 13.58 -16.41 17.95
CA PHE A 1052 14.63 -16.67 16.97
C PHE A 1052 14.04 -17.08 15.61
N ALA A 1053 12.95 -17.83 15.60
CA ALA A 1053 12.21 -18.14 14.37
C ALA A 1053 11.68 -16.86 13.71
N SER A 1054 11.11 -15.94 14.48
CA SER A 1054 10.64 -14.63 13.99
C SER A 1054 11.77 -13.77 13.43
N VAL A 1055 12.94 -13.80 14.05
CA VAL A 1055 14.14 -13.12 13.53
C VAL A 1055 14.59 -13.74 12.20
N ALA A 1056 14.60 -15.06 12.09
CA ALA A 1056 14.96 -15.74 10.84
C ALA A 1056 13.98 -15.42 9.69
N GLU A 1057 12.67 -15.36 9.97
CA GLU A 1057 11.68 -14.90 8.99
C GLU A 1057 11.89 -13.41 8.62
N GLY A 1058 12.13 -12.55 9.60
CA GLY A 1058 12.43 -11.13 9.36
C GLY A 1058 13.67 -10.92 8.48
N ILE A 1059 14.74 -11.69 8.73
CA ILE A 1059 15.95 -11.68 7.90
C ILE A 1059 15.66 -12.18 6.49
N ALA A 1060 14.84 -13.22 6.32
CA ALA A 1060 14.46 -13.70 5.00
C ALA A 1060 13.68 -12.64 4.19
N VAL A 1061 12.80 -11.88 4.84
CA VAL A 1061 12.09 -10.77 4.19
C VAL A 1061 13.04 -9.60 3.88
N MET A 1062 13.97 -9.26 4.78
CA MET A 1062 15.01 -8.26 4.49
C MET A 1062 15.90 -8.69 3.30
N TRP A 1063 16.25 -9.98 3.23
CA TRP A 1063 16.97 -10.55 2.11
C TRP A 1063 16.17 -10.49 0.80
N ALA A 1064 14.85 -10.71 0.87
CA ALA A 1064 13.95 -10.53 -0.27
C ALA A 1064 13.88 -9.05 -0.70
N LEU A 1065 13.76 -8.11 0.23
CA LEU A 1065 13.73 -6.67 -0.06
C LEU A 1065 15.03 -6.17 -0.71
N GLY A 1066 16.18 -6.73 -0.30
CA GLY A 1066 17.50 -6.40 -0.85
C GLY A 1066 17.89 -7.14 -2.13
N SER A 1067 17.05 -8.06 -2.62
CA SER A 1067 17.35 -8.86 -3.81
C SER A 1067 16.80 -8.22 -5.10
N GLU A 1068 17.67 -8.00 -6.09
CA GLU A 1068 17.31 -7.41 -7.40
C GLU A 1068 16.69 -8.41 -8.38
N ASN A 1069 17.03 -9.70 -8.27
CA ASN A 1069 16.62 -10.74 -9.23
C ASN A 1069 15.39 -11.52 -8.77
N THR A 1070 14.35 -11.47 -9.61
CA THR A 1070 13.05 -12.15 -9.48
C THR A 1070 13.03 -13.55 -10.12
N GLY A 1071 14.02 -13.92 -10.94
CA GLY A 1071 13.86 -15.02 -11.91
C GLY A 1071 14.55 -16.36 -11.66
N LYS A 1072 15.29 -16.57 -10.55
CA LYS A 1072 15.93 -17.88 -10.28
C LYS A 1072 15.12 -18.67 -9.26
N PHE A 1073 14.43 -19.72 -9.73
CA PHE A 1073 13.86 -20.75 -8.88
C PHE A 1073 15.02 -21.53 -8.24
N GLU A 1074 15.10 -21.52 -6.91
CA GLU A 1074 16.09 -22.28 -6.16
C GLU A 1074 15.41 -23.46 -5.48
N VAL A 1075 15.87 -24.68 -5.78
CA VAL A 1075 15.39 -25.90 -5.13
C VAL A 1075 15.75 -25.87 -3.65
N ILE A 1076 14.77 -26.18 -2.80
CA ILE A 1076 14.89 -26.18 -1.35
C ILE A 1076 15.15 -27.63 -0.93
N LYS A 1077 16.24 -27.89 -0.23
CA LYS A 1077 16.46 -29.22 0.36
C LYS A 1077 15.58 -29.33 1.62
N LYS A 1078 14.75 -30.38 1.67
CA LYS A 1078 13.88 -30.69 2.79
C LYS A 1078 14.38 -31.91 3.54
#